data_AF-A0A9X1PVB0-F1
#
_entry.id   AF-A0A9X1PVB0-F1
#
_cell.length_a   1.000
_cell.length_b   1.000
_cell.length_c   1.000
_cell.angle_alpha   90.00
_cell.angle_beta   90.00
_cell.angle_gamma   90.00
#
_symmetry.space_group_name_H-M   'P 1'
#
loop_
_entity.id
_entity.type
_entity.pdbx_description
1 polymer ?
#
loop_
_entity_poly.entity_id
_entity_poly.type
_entity_poly.pdbx_seq_one_letter_code
_entity_poly.pdbx_strand_id
1 'polypeptide(L)'
;MRRRTALTVVSAAIGGAVVPLSFAPTATAAGEPRGPQSPTARWDFDERTGTVTREAVSGSDDPVAYVFADARYKPDSDPVRRRGVSGRALYFDGYSTFVTADGPGELDAGGGVTVDTWIAPYAYEHGIDGKPQALVNQHDPDTRTGFLLGLRRFGQIVFQLGFGTDLVEVRGAADQPAAKGRWTHVAATYDPAARQLRLYRDGRPIGTATTPDEAPQLAAKEPLLIGRHNRPTVLNGEFHANMYMGLMDSLVIRPGTLDDETARREHAERLAALPGNRVPRPDTTLDGARLDGDRHRPQFHMLPPWHWMNEPHAPVYFKGKYHIFYQHDPLGPYWGQIHWGHAVSTDMVHWRDLPMALAPAADSVGPDGCWSGSAYVDGDRGPVLFFTGGDDRLPYRQRTGMAVSSYQADRDTDLPTWTMKSGPVTEAPAGLPAGPGTAWAENFRDPFVWEEDGTWYQLVGSGIVDYDGTQVTRKYGGTALVHTARRPEGPWTYRGPLHHNDLATVPEPGEAWELPVLLPLPGPKGSRTGKHILLVSPWWEAFHPNAVKHTYYWIGTFDKDTCRFTPDHDKPREFDFGEHFTGPSGFVTPDGRSVLFSITQDRRSEQQHAQSGWAHNAGMPVSVWLRPDGTLGVEPIAEAARLRGKQLARIRQTSVEEADRRLADVSGDMLDIEAVIDPRDATTITLAVRASADGSEQTLLSYDTTEHRFSLDRGRSSLDPDVRKGVHAGTVELDGGQLKLRVLLDHSMLEAYVNGTNSLTSRTYPTREDATGLRLTAEGGAAQIVSLDVWRMNGAYDTAVAPAAYDPPRPTDVDALPNHDFATGDLTGWTVVSGTTFSDANVTTRTDWGWGGPFYQSETPADPTGHHLWGFNPDAGGDAATGVLRSATVVLGGDGVVDLLVSGGNDPDRLYAAVVRAGDGKVLAKETGRGTEQYRRVVFDLAAHIGERIYVEVVDEAAGGWGHINIDDVNVPVRRT
;
A
#
# COMPACT_ATOMS: atom_id res chain seq x y z
N MET A 1 24.24 -23.80 -52.77
CA MET A 1 25.34 -23.24 -53.57
C MET A 1 25.57 -21.79 -53.14
N ARG A 2 26.78 -21.49 -52.66
CA ARG A 2 27.49 -20.19 -52.54
C ARG A 2 26.72 -18.87 -52.22
N ARG A 3 27.02 -18.36 -51.01
CA ARG A 3 27.62 -17.05 -50.62
C ARG A 3 26.90 -15.70 -50.85
N ARG A 4 26.59 -15.08 -49.69
CA ARG A 4 27.03 -13.76 -49.15
C ARG A 4 26.99 -12.49 -50.02
N THR A 5 26.29 -11.47 -49.50
CA THR A 5 26.79 -10.08 -49.28
C THR A 5 25.93 -9.47 -48.15
N ALA A 6 26.39 -9.35 -46.90
CA ALA A 6 27.14 -8.23 -46.30
C ALA A 6 26.48 -6.84 -46.52
N LEU A 7 25.85 -6.29 -45.48
CA LEU A 7 25.65 -4.85 -45.34
C LEU A 7 26.11 -4.41 -43.94
N THR A 8 27.14 -3.58 -43.96
CA THR A 8 27.76 -2.88 -42.84
C THR A 8 26.87 -1.69 -42.46
N VAL A 9 26.52 -1.57 -41.19
CA VAL A 9 25.88 -0.37 -40.63
C VAL A 9 26.99 0.64 -40.32
N VAL A 10 26.97 1.77 -41.01
CA VAL A 10 27.76 2.96 -40.67
C VAL A 10 26.78 4.02 -40.18
N SER A 11 26.95 4.43 -38.93
CA SER A 11 26.30 5.58 -38.33
C SER A 11 26.53 6.85 -39.16
N ALA A 12 25.47 7.56 -39.49
CA ALA A 12 25.52 8.95 -39.90
C ALA A 12 24.51 9.73 -39.07
N ALA A 13 25.03 10.48 -38.09
CA ALA A 13 24.32 11.57 -37.46
C ALA A 13 24.02 12.62 -38.54
N ILE A 14 22.74 12.98 -38.69
CA ILE A 14 22.34 14.19 -39.41
C ILE A 14 21.36 14.92 -38.50
N GLY A 15 21.87 16.00 -37.88
CA GLY A 15 21.04 17.03 -37.29
C GLY A 15 20.16 17.65 -38.37
N GLY A 16 18.85 17.47 -38.24
CA GLY A 16 17.84 18.19 -38.99
C GLY A 16 17.26 19.28 -38.09
N ALA A 17 17.52 20.53 -38.45
CA ALA A 17 16.94 21.69 -37.81
C ALA A 17 15.40 21.59 -37.77
N VAL A 18 14.84 21.71 -36.57
CA VAL A 18 13.40 21.89 -36.36
C VAL A 18 13.06 23.27 -36.93
N VAL A 19 12.33 23.29 -38.04
CA VAL A 19 11.61 24.49 -38.50
C VAL A 19 10.46 24.68 -37.51
N PRO A 20 10.41 25.78 -36.75
CA PRO A 20 9.24 26.06 -35.93
C PRO A 20 8.11 26.44 -36.89
N LEU A 21 7.09 25.58 -36.99
CA LEU A 21 5.78 26.03 -37.46
C LEU A 21 5.25 26.99 -36.39
N SER A 22 5.56 28.28 -36.57
CA SER A 22 4.91 29.36 -35.84
C SER A 22 3.44 29.38 -36.24
N PHE A 23 2.59 28.72 -35.46
CA PHE A 23 1.17 29.02 -35.48
C PHE A 23 0.99 30.33 -34.73
N ALA A 24 0.43 31.31 -35.44
CA ALA A 24 0.06 32.59 -34.88
C ALA A 24 -0.81 32.39 -33.62
N PRO A 25 -0.68 33.26 -32.60
CA PRO A 25 -1.56 33.22 -31.45
C PRO A 25 -3.01 33.33 -31.95
N THR A 26 -3.86 32.40 -31.56
CA THR A 26 -5.30 32.59 -31.64
C THR A 26 -5.62 33.90 -30.96
N ALA A 27 -6.30 34.79 -31.70
CA ALA A 27 -6.71 36.09 -31.22
C ALA A 27 -7.34 35.95 -29.83
N THR A 28 -6.84 36.73 -28.87
CA THR A 28 -7.53 37.05 -27.63
C THR A 28 -8.98 37.36 -27.98
N ALA A 29 -9.91 36.55 -27.47
CA ALA A 29 -11.33 36.82 -27.61
C ALA A 29 -11.58 38.23 -27.07
N ALA A 30 -11.95 39.15 -27.96
CA ALA A 30 -12.51 40.43 -27.57
C ALA A 30 -13.73 40.14 -26.69
N GLY A 31 -13.81 40.78 -25.53
CA GLY A 31 -14.81 40.51 -24.51
C GLY A 31 -16.21 40.37 -25.10
N GLU A 32 -16.81 39.18 -24.92
CA GLU A 32 -18.21 38.96 -25.26
C GLU A 32 -19.08 39.96 -24.49
N PRO A 33 -20.13 40.52 -25.12
CA PRO A 33 -21.06 41.42 -24.44
C PRO A 33 -21.71 40.66 -23.27
N ARG A 34 -21.57 41.21 -22.06
CA ARG A 34 -22.13 40.63 -20.82
C ARG A 34 -23.65 40.60 -20.88
N GLY A 35 -24.22 39.45 -21.26
CA GLY A 35 -25.64 39.14 -21.07
C GLY A 35 -25.96 38.89 -19.58
N PRO A 36 -27.25 38.88 -19.19
CA PRO A 36 -27.69 38.75 -17.79
C PRO A 36 -27.34 37.40 -17.11
N GLN A 37 -26.84 36.41 -17.85
CA GLN A 37 -26.37 35.11 -17.33
C GLN A 37 -24.89 34.83 -17.64
N SER A 38 -24.09 35.87 -17.87
CA SER A 38 -22.65 35.70 -18.13
C SER A 38 -21.96 35.05 -16.91
N PRO A 39 -20.96 34.18 -17.11
CA PRO A 39 -20.21 33.58 -16.00
C PRO A 39 -19.61 34.62 -15.06
N THR A 40 -19.71 34.36 -13.76
CA THR A 40 -18.97 35.10 -12.72
C THR A 40 -17.60 34.47 -12.50
N ALA A 41 -17.50 33.15 -12.63
CA ALA A 41 -16.24 32.42 -12.65
C ALA A 41 -16.33 31.23 -13.62
N ARG A 42 -15.24 30.91 -14.29
CA ARG A 42 -15.14 29.81 -15.25
C ARG A 42 -13.73 29.23 -15.32
N TRP A 43 -13.62 27.92 -15.17
CA TRP A 43 -12.40 27.16 -15.43
C TRP A 43 -12.62 26.21 -16.60
N ASP A 44 -11.76 26.29 -17.60
CA ASP A 44 -11.79 25.45 -18.80
C ASP A 44 -10.80 24.27 -18.73
N PHE A 45 -9.88 24.27 -17.75
CA PHE A 45 -8.83 23.25 -17.56
C PHE A 45 -8.02 22.88 -18.83
N ASP A 46 -7.99 23.76 -19.84
CA ASP A 46 -7.42 23.49 -21.17
C ASP A 46 -5.90 23.73 -21.25
N GLU A 47 -5.23 23.96 -20.10
CA GLU A 47 -3.80 24.15 -20.07
C GLU A 47 -3.05 22.89 -20.57
N ARG A 48 -1.89 23.09 -21.17
CA ARG A 48 -1.07 21.98 -21.69
C ARG A 48 -0.15 21.37 -20.63
N THR A 49 0.38 22.22 -19.76
CA THR A 49 1.45 21.96 -18.78
C THR A 49 1.31 22.96 -17.62
N GLY A 50 2.02 22.73 -16.53
CA GLY A 50 2.10 23.60 -15.36
C GLY A 50 1.14 23.25 -14.23
N THR A 51 1.43 23.84 -13.07
CA THR A 51 0.78 23.63 -11.76
C THR A 51 -0.26 24.69 -11.43
N VAL A 52 -0.79 25.38 -12.44
CA VAL A 52 -1.87 26.37 -12.31
C VAL A 52 -2.99 26.08 -13.30
N THR A 53 -4.19 26.57 -13.00
CA THR A 53 -5.29 26.67 -13.98
C THR A 53 -5.84 28.08 -13.97
N ARG A 54 -6.21 28.57 -15.16
CA ARG A 54 -6.66 29.94 -15.33
C ARG A 54 -8.17 30.06 -15.15
N GLU A 55 -8.59 31.01 -14.32
CA GLU A 55 -9.98 31.43 -14.25
C GLU A 55 -10.24 32.44 -15.38
N ALA A 56 -11.15 32.10 -16.29
CA ALA A 56 -11.32 32.78 -17.56
C ALA A 56 -11.98 34.17 -17.46
N VAL A 57 -12.70 34.47 -16.38
CA VAL A 57 -13.46 35.74 -16.22
C VAL A 57 -12.58 36.85 -15.63
N SER A 58 -11.93 36.59 -14.50
CA SER A 58 -11.01 37.49 -13.81
C SER A 58 -9.60 37.46 -14.41
N GLY A 59 -9.21 36.33 -15.01
CA GLY A 59 -7.88 36.09 -15.53
C GLY A 59 -6.86 35.70 -14.46
N SER A 60 -7.27 35.33 -13.25
CA SER A 60 -6.37 34.80 -12.21
C SER A 60 -5.81 33.44 -12.62
N ASP A 61 -4.59 33.16 -12.16
CA ASP A 61 -3.98 31.84 -12.23
C ASP A 61 -4.11 31.20 -10.85
N ASP A 62 -4.97 30.19 -10.73
CA ASP A 62 -5.24 29.50 -9.48
C ASP A 62 -4.32 28.27 -9.34
N PRO A 63 -3.68 28.07 -8.17
CA PRO A 63 -2.76 26.96 -7.96
C PRO A 63 -3.49 25.60 -7.96
N VAL A 64 -2.90 24.65 -8.68
CA VAL A 64 -3.26 23.23 -8.64
C VAL A 64 -2.32 22.53 -7.67
N ALA A 65 -2.83 22.16 -6.50
CA ALA A 65 -2.11 21.28 -5.59
C ALA A 65 -1.93 19.92 -6.26
N TYR A 66 -0.72 19.35 -6.14
CA TYR A 66 -0.37 18.06 -6.71
C TYR A 66 0.90 17.54 -6.04
N VAL A 67 0.89 16.30 -5.56
CA VAL A 67 2.00 15.81 -4.73
C VAL A 67 3.35 15.76 -5.47
N PHE A 68 3.35 15.63 -6.80
CA PHE A 68 4.58 15.55 -7.59
C PHE A 68 4.97 16.87 -8.24
N ALA A 69 4.35 17.98 -7.85
CA ALA A 69 4.84 19.31 -8.18
C ALA A 69 6.14 19.66 -7.43
N ASP A 70 6.34 19.03 -6.26
CA ASP A 70 7.57 19.04 -5.46
C ASP A 70 7.81 17.60 -4.96
N ALA A 71 8.32 16.75 -5.85
CA ALA A 71 8.35 15.32 -5.65
C ALA A 71 9.54 14.87 -4.79
N ARG A 72 9.29 14.03 -3.77
CA ARG A 72 10.36 13.54 -2.88
C ARG A 72 11.23 12.44 -3.49
N TYR A 73 10.62 11.48 -4.17
CA TYR A 73 11.30 10.24 -4.60
C TYR A 73 11.60 10.15 -6.09
N LYS A 74 11.04 11.08 -6.88
CA LYS A 74 11.10 11.12 -8.35
C LYS A 74 11.28 12.57 -8.82
N PRO A 75 11.56 12.81 -10.12
CA PRO A 75 11.56 14.17 -10.66
C PRO A 75 10.19 14.83 -10.56
N ASP A 76 10.17 16.15 -10.41
CA ASP A 76 8.94 16.94 -10.48
C ASP A 76 8.21 16.72 -11.81
N SER A 77 6.89 16.80 -11.76
CA SER A 77 6.02 16.61 -12.91
C SER A 77 4.74 17.40 -12.78
N ASP A 78 4.16 17.76 -13.92
CA ASP A 78 2.89 18.46 -13.96
C ASP A 78 1.71 17.54 -13.57
N PRO A 79 0.61 18.12 -13.05
CA PRO A 79 -0.66 17.42 -12.89
C PRO A 79 -1.12 16.79 -14.20
N VAL A 80 -1.80 15.64 -14.11
CA VAL A 80 -2.22 14.88 -15.28
C VAL A 80 -3.33 15.61 -16.02
N ARG A 81 -3.09 15.89 -17.31
CA ARG A 81 -4.07 16.48 -18.23
C ARG A 81 -4.34 15.55 -19.40
N ARG A 82 -5.61 15.41 -19.78
CA ARG A 82 -6.08 14.50 -20.83
C ARG A 82 -7.03 15.21 -21.78
N ARG A 83 -7.46 14.52 -22.83
CA ARG A 83 -8.47 15.06 -23.77
C ARG A 83 -9.80 15.27 -23.03
N GLY A 84 -10.30 16.50 -23.11
CA GLY A 84 -11.58 16.90 -22.55
C GLY A 84 -12.76 16.63 -23.49
N VAL A 85 -13.95 17.04 -23.06
CA VAL A 85 -15.12 17.23 -23.93
C VAL A 85 -14.79 18.31 -24.96
N SER A 86 -14.15 19.40 -24.52
CA SER A 86 -13.59 20.45 -25.36
C SER A 86 -12.14 20.71 -24.94
N GLY A 87 -11.18 20.60 -25.87
CA GLY A 87 -9.77 20.81 -25.53
C GLY A 87 -9.23 19.72 -24.59
N ARG A 88 -8.79 20.12 -23.39
CA ARG A 88 -8.22 19.28 -22.34
C ARG A 88 -9.05 19.36 -21.05
N ALA A 89 -8.82 18.36 -20.20
CA ALA A 89 -9.38 18.25 -18.87
C ALA A 89 -8.28 17.99 -17.85
N LEU A 90 -8.48 18.48 -16.63
CA LEU A 90 -7.64 18.16 -15.48
C LEU A 90 -8.10 16.83 -14.87
N TYR A 91 -7.16 15.94 -14.59
CA TYR A 91 -7.42 14.68 -13.90
C TYR A 91 -7.20 14.86 -12.40
N PHE A 92 -8.26 14.67 -11.62
CA PHE A 92 -8.21 14.65 -10.16
C PHE A 92 -7.92 13.22 -9.71
N ASP A 93 -6.87 13.05 -8.91
CA ASP A 93 -6.34 11.74 -8.53
C ASP A 93 -6.98 11.13 -7.28
N GLY A 94 -7.95 11.80 -6.65
CA GLY A 94 -8.65 11.30 -5.48
C GLY A 94 -7.98 11.58 -4.13
N TYR A 95 -6.73 12.08 -4.08
CA TYR A 95 -6.07 12.38 -2.79
C TYR A 95 -5.17 13.62 -2.76
N SER A 96 -4.57 14.03 -3.89
CA SER A 96 -3.57 15.12 -3.90
C SER A 96 -3.91 16.26 -4.86
N THR A 97 -4.67 15.98 -5.91
CA THR A 97 -4.98 16.96 -6.95
C THR A 97 -6.23 17.76 -6.59
N PHE A 98 -6.08 19.06 -6.35
CA PHE A 98 -7.20 19.99 -6.16
C PHE A 98 -6.80 21.42 -6.51
N VAL A 99 -7.77 22.31 -6.72
CA VAL A 99 -7.53 23.74 -6.99
C VAL A 99 -8.03 24.57 -5.83
N THR A 100 -7.23 25.55 -5.39
CA THR A 100 -7.65 26.59 -4.46
C THR A 100 -7.83 27.88 -5.26
N ALA A 101 -9.03 28.43 -5.27
CA ALA A 101 -9.36 29.65 -6.01
C ALA A 101 -9.97 30.72 -5.10
N ASP A 102 -9.87 31.98 -5.52
CA ASP A 102 -10.45 33.14 -4.81
C ASP A 102 -11.99 33.12 -4.79
N GLY A 103 -12.61 32.27 -5.63
CA GLY A 103 -14.05 32.10 -5.71
C GLY A 103 -14.76 33.12 -6.60
N PRO A 104 -16.10 33.06 -6.71
CA PRO A 104 -16.86 33.94 -7.60
C PRO A 104 -17.04 35.38 -7.08
N GLY A 105 -16.36 35.79 -5.99
CA GLY A 105 -16.49 37.13 -5.42
C GLY A 105 -17.92 37.49 -4.99
N GLU A 106 -18.39 38.71 -5.33
CA GLU A 106 -19.76 39.18 -5.08
C GLU A 106 -20.76 38.57 -6.07
N LEU A 107 -21.04 37.28 -5.94
CA LEU A 107 -22.12 36.62 -6.67
C LEU A 107 -23.48 37.00 -6.04
N ASP A 108 -24.34 37.70 -6.79
CA ASP A 108 -25.72 37.97 -6.36
C ASP A 108 -26.57 36.70 -6.46
N ALA A 109 -26.63 35.96 -5.36
CA ALA A 109 -27.42 34.73 -5.27
C ALA A 109 -28.93 35.01 -5.08
N GLY A 110 -29.34 36.26 -4.84
CA GLY A 110 -30.75 36.66 -4.73
C GLY A 110 -31.51 36.60 -6.06
N GLY A 111 -30.81 36.74 -7.17
CA GLY A 111 -31.33 36.54 -8.54
C GLY A 111 -31.32 35.08 -9.01
N GLY A 112 -30.91 34.14 -8.15
CA GLY A 112 -30.63 32.75 -8.50
C GLY A 112 -29.16 32.49 -8.80
N VAL A 113 -28.72 31.26 -8.59
CA VAL A 113 -27.35 30.81 -8.87
C VAL A 113 -27.40 29.52 -9.68
N THR A 114 -26.49 29.38 -10.63
CA THR A 114 -26.27 28.15 -11.38
C THR A 114 -24.80 27.76 -11.38
N VAL A 115 -24.53 26.49 -11.11
CA VAL A 115 -23.21 25.87 -11.18
C VAL A 115 -23.28 24.71 -12.17
N ASP A 116 -22.46 24.74 -13.23
CA ASP A 116 -22.42 23.67 -14.24
C ASP A 116 -21.00 23.17 -14.52
N THR A 117 -20.86 21.87 -14.78
CA THR A 117 -19.57 21.20 -14.95
C THR A 117 -19.69 19.95 -15.85
N TRP A 118 -18.64 19.65 -16.59
CA TRP A 118 -18.45 18.37 -17.28
C TRP A 118 -17.47 17.49 -16.50
N ILE A 119 -17.93 16.30 -16.11
CA ILE A 119 -17.15 15.35 -15.33
C ILE A 119 -17.15 13.95 -15.95
N ALA A 120 -16.07 13.19 -15.75
CA ALA A 120 -16.01 11.75 -16.03
C ALA A 120 -15.36 11.04 -14.83
N PRO A 121 -16.17 10.58 -13.85
CA PRO A 121 -15.66 9.88 -12.67
C PRO A 121 -14.88 8.62 -13.05
N TYR A 122 -13.78 8.34 -12.35
CA TYR A 122 -13.08 7.05 -12.45
C TYR A 122 -13.56 6.08 -11.37
N ALA A 123 -13.64 6.56 -10.13
CA ALA A 123 -14.14 5.82 -8.98
C ALA A 123 -15.10 6.72 -8.16
N TYR A 124 -15.79 6.12 -7.19
CA TYR A 124 -16.55 6.85 -6.19
C TYR A 124 -16.03 6.41 -4.83
N GLU A 125 -15.78 7.37 -3.95
CA GLU A 125 -15.55 7.18 -2.51
C GLU A 125 -16.78 6.61 -1.77
N HIS A 126 -16.49 6.00 -0.63
CA HIS A 126 -17.41 5.34 0.29
C HIS A 126 -18.36 6.35 1.00
N GLY A 127 -18.06 7.65 0.91
CA GLY A 127 -18.86 8.70 1.56
C GLY A 127 -18.58 8.76 3.05
N ILE A 128 -17.29 8.79 3.41
CA ILE A 128 -16.80 8.79 4.79
C ILE A 128 -17.41 9.98 5.54
N ASP A 129 -17.84 9.76 6.78
CA ASP A 129 -18.63 10.67 7.62
C ASP A 129 -19.94 11.19 7.00
N GLY A 130 -20.47 10.48 5.99
CA GLY A 130 -21.68 10.89 5.28
C GLY A 130 -21.51 12.15 4.43
N LYS A 131 -20.26 12.57 4.17
CA LYS A 131 -19.95 13.74 3.35
C LYS A 131 -19.90 13.39 1.85
N PRO A 132 -20.29 14.30 0.94
CA PRO A 132 -20.08 14.10 -0.49
C PRO A 132 -18.62 14.30 -0.89
N GLN A 133 -18.17 13.60 -1.93
CA GLN A 133 -16.98 13.98 -2.69
C GLN A 133 -17.26 15.31 -3.37
N ALA A 134 -16.43 16.32 -3.14
CA ALA A 134 -16.66 17.64 -3.70
C ALA A 134 -16.11 17.74 -5.13
N LEU A 135 -16.97 18.16 -6.08
CA LEU A 135 -16.53 18.66 -7.37
C LEU A 135 -16.12 20.13 -7.23
N VAL A 136 -16.94 20.91 -6.53
CA VAL A 136 -16.62 22.27 -6.07
C VAL A 136 -17.29 22.52 -4.72
N ASN A 137 -16.54 23.14 -3.80
CA ASN A 137 -17.01 23.43 -2.44
C ASN A 137 -16.54 24.83 -2.01
N GLN A 138 -17.50 25.64 -1.58
CA GLN A 138 -17.29 26.85 -0.79
C GLN A 138 -18.46 26.98 0.19
N HIS A 139 -18.53 26.10 1.19
CA HIS A 139 -19.58 26.12 2.21
C HIS A 139 -19.05 26.21 3.63
N ASP A 140 -19.86 26.70 4.55
CA ASP A 140 -19.64 26.54 5.98
C ASP A 140 -20.89 25.86 6.56
N PRO A 141 -20.81 24.56 6.89
CA PRO A 141 -21.96 23.83 7.41
C PRO A 141 -22.39 24.27 8.81
N ASP A 142 -21.50 24.90 9.61
CA ASP A 142 -21.83 25.34 10.96
C ASP A 142 -22.68 26.61 10.93
N THR A 143 -22.31 27.56 10.05
CA THR A 143 -23.11 28.77 9.79
C THR A 143 -24.19 28.53 8.74
N ARG A 144 -24.23 27.35 8.12
CA ARG A 144 -25.17 26.95 7.07
C ARG A 144 -25.15 27.94 5.90
N THR A 145 -23.96 28.33 5.46
CA THR A 145 -23.73 29.26 4.35
C THR A 145 -22.94 28.60 3.22
N GLY A 146 -22.97 29.19 2.03
CA GLY A 146 -22.21 28.75 0.85
C GLY A 146 -22.82 27.55 0.13
N PHE A 147 -22.04 26.88 -0.71
CA PHE A 147 -22.53 25.79 -1.56
C PHE A 147 -21.52 24.66 -1.76
N LEU A 148 -22.05 23.49 -2.11
CA LEU A 148 -21.29 22.32 -2.54
C LEU A 148 -22.00 21.64 -3.69
N LEU A 149 -21.28 21.39 -4.80
CA LEU A 149 -21.70 20.44 -5.84
C LEU A 149 -20.78 19.22 -5.74
N GLY A 150 -21.36 18.02 -5.69
CA GLY A 150 -20.59 16.82 -5.38
C GLY A 150 -21.25 15.51 -5.78
N LEU A 151 -20.57 14.42 -5.46
CA LEU A 151 -21.02 13.06 -5.64
C LEU A 151 -21.10 12.34 -4.29
N ARG A 152 -22.23 11.69 -4.02
CA ARG A 152 -22.35 10.68 -2.95
C ARG A 152 -22.00 9.29 -3.51
N ARG A 153 -22.10 8.28 -2.64
CA ARG A 153 -21.89 6.86 -3.00
C ARG A 153 -22.56 6.51 -4.33
N PHE A 154 -21.85 5.71 -5.11
CA PHE A 154 -22.33 5.20 -6.41
C PHE A 154 -22.64 6.28 -7.46
N GLY A 155 -22.07 7.48 -7.31
CA GLY A 155 -22.17 8.57 -8.29
C GLY A 155 -23.47 9.36 -8.21
N GLN A 156 -24.21 9.27 -7.10
CA GLN A 156 -25.40 10.10 -6.89
C GLN A 156 -25.00 11.58 -6.81
N ILE A 157 -25.47 12.39 -7.76
CA ILE A 157 -25.18 13.82 -7.83
C ILE A 157 -25.94 14.54 -6.72
N VAL A 158 -25.26 15.45 -6.00
CA VAL A 158 -25.87 16.27 -4.95
C VAL A 158 -25.46 17.73 -5.06
N PHE A 159 -26.37 18.62 -4.66
CA PHE A 159 -26.07 20.04 -4.48
C PHE A 159 -26.58 20.51 -3.13
N GLN A 160 -25.73 21.21 -2.40
CA GLN A 160 -26.05 21.83 -1.12
C GLN A 160 -25.96 23.35 -1.25
N LEU A 161 -26.92 24.05 -0.67
CA LEU A 161 -26.92 25.52 -0.61
C LEU A 161 -27.37 26.00 0.77
N GLY A 162 -26.59 26.92 1.33
CA GLY A 162 -26.79 27.50 2.64
C GLY A 162 -27.63 28.78 2.61
N PHE A 163 -28.55 28.91 3.58
CA PHE A 163 -29.44 30.05 3.78
C PHE A 163 -29.15 30.80 5.09
N GLY A 164 -28.11 30.41 5.82
CA GLY A 164 -27.77 30.92 7.16
C GLY A 164 -28.61 30.29 8.28
N THR A 165 -29.87 29.99 7.98
CA THR A 165 -30.80 29.27 8.86
C THR A 165 -30.80 27.78 8.60
N ASP A 166 -30.79 27.38 7.32
CA ASP A 166 -30.79 25.99 6.86
C ASP A 166 -29.68 25.73 5.83
N LEU A 167 -29.21 24.48 5.78
CA LEU A 167 -28.39 23.96 4.69
C LEU A 167 -29.25 22.97 3.91
N VAL A 168 -29.75 23.37 2.74
CA VAL A 168 -30.66 22.55 1.93
C VAL A 168 -29.84 21.69 0.98
N GLU A 169 -30.09 20.37 0.99
CA GLU A 169 -29.50 19.43 0.05
C GLU A 169 -30.57 18.93 -0.93
N VAL A 170 -30.28 19.02 -2.23
CA VAL A 170 -30.99 18.30 -3.28
C VAL A 170 -30.15 17.10 -3.72
N ARG A 171 -30.80 15.94 -3.85
CA ARG A 171 -30.19 14.71 -4.34
C ARG A 171 -30.79 14.32 -5.68
N GLY A 172 -29.94 13.95 -6.62
CA GLY A 172 -30.36 13.30 -7.86
C GLY A 172 -30.94 11.91 -7.58
N ALA A 173 -31.82 11.45 -8.47
CA ALA A 173 -32.34 10.08 -8.41
C ALA A 173 -31.21 9.05 -8.46
N ALA A 174 -31.27 8.03 -7.58
CA ALA A 174 -30.19 7.05 -7.41
C ALA A 174 -29.97 6.16 -8.66
N ASP A 175 -31.01 5.97 -9.47
CA ASP A 175 -30.97 5.28 -10.76
C ASP A 175 -30.42 6.14 -11.91
N GLN A 176 -30.06 7.40 -11.63
CA GLN A 176 -29.50 8.34 -12.59
C GLN A 176 -28.11 8.89 -12.18
N PRO A 177 -27.12 8.03 -11.86
CA PRO A 177 -25.81 8.47 -11.38
C PRO A 177 -24.96 9.13 -12.48
N ALA A 178 -23.94 9.88 -12.06
CA ALA A 178 -22.80 10.24 -12.91
C ALA A 178 -21.94 8.99 -13.13
N ALA A 179 -22.10 8.31 -14.27
CA ALA A 179 -21.51 7.00 -14.51
C ALA A 179 -19.98 7.05 -14.70
N LYS A 180 -19.26 6.07 -14.12
CA LYS A 180 -17.81 5.90 -14.30
C LYS A 180 -17.43 5.77 -15.78
N GLY A 181 -16.30 6.36 -16.16
CA GLY A 181 -15.74 6.25 -17.52
C GLY A 181 -16.60 6.90 -18.61
N ARG A 182 -17.54 7.79 -18.24
CA ARG A 182 -18.41 8.50 -19.18
C ARG A 182 -18.52 9.98 -18.78
N TRP A 183 -18.36 10.86 -19.76
CA TRP A 183 -18.67 12.28 -19.60
C TRP A 183 -20.14 12.49 -19.26
N THR A 184 -20.38 13.25 -18.19
CA THR A 184 -21.69 13.65 -17.70
C THR A 184 -21.69 15.17 -17.53
N HIS A 185 -22.67 15.84 -18.13
CA HIS A 185 -22.90 17.25 -17.89
C HIS A 185 -23.81 17.42 -16.68
N VAL A 186 -23.30 18.05 -15.62
CA VAL A 186 -24.04 18.30 -14.39
C VAL A 186 -24.32 19.79 -14.28
N ALA A 187 -25.57 20.15 -13.97
CA ALA A 187 -25.93 21.51 -13.62
C ALA A 187 -26.82 21.53 -12.38
N ALA A 188 -26.51 22.42 -11.45
CA ALA A 188 -27.26 22.67 -10.24
C ALA A 188 -27.71 24.13 -10.21
N THR A 189 -28.95 24.39 -9.79
CA THR A 189 -29.50 25.75 -9.78
C THR A 189 -30.38 26.00 -8.57
N TYR A 190 -30.38 27.25 -8.11
CA TYR A 190 -31.37 27.79 -7.18
C TYR A 190 -32.28 28.75 -7.91
N ASP A 191 -33.58 28.47 -7.84
CA ASP A 191 -34.66 29.30 -8.36
C ASP A 191 -35.38 30.03 -7.20
N PRO A 192 -35.15 31.34 -7.01
CA PRO A 192 -35.79 32.09 -5.94
C PRO A 192 -37.30 32.27 -6.16
N ALA A 193 -37.77 32.31 -7.42
CA ALA A 193 -39.18 32.48 -7.73
C ALA A 193 -39.98 31.19 -7.42
N ALA A 194 -39.40 30.03 -7.73
CA ALA A 194 -39.98 28.73 -7.40
C ALA A 194 -39.65 28.26 -5.97
N ARG A 195 -38.71 28.90 -5.28
CA ARG A 195 -38.15 28.48 -3.98
C ARG A 195 -37.66 27.03 -4.02
N GLN A 196 -36.83 26.74 -5.03
CA GLN A 196 -36.37 25.39 -5.31
C GLN A 196 -34.89 25.33 -5.63
N LEU A 197 -34.22 24.28 -5.14
CA LEU A 197 -33.00 23.77 -5.74
C LEU A 197 -33.37 22.73 -6.79
N ARG A 198 -32.68 22.73 -7.93
CA ARG A 198 -32.83 21.70 -8.98
C ARG A 198 -31.47 21.17 -9.42
N LEU A 199 -31.47 19.89 -9.77
CA LEU A 199 -30.33 19.18 -10.36
C LEU A 199 -30.69 18.70 -11.75
N TYR A 200 -29.73 18.85 -12.67
CA TYR A 200 -29.82 18.38 -14.03
C TYR A 200 -28.63 17.50 -14.37
N ARG A 201 -28.90 16.42 -15.10
CA ARG A 201 -27.90 15.55 -15.74
C ARG A 201 -28.18 15.50 -17.23
N ASP A 202 -27.18 15.81 -18.04
CA ASP A 202 -27.28 15.83 -19.51
C ASP A 202 -28.52 16.65 -19.98
N GLY A 203 -28.78 17.77 -19.30
CA GLY A 203 -29.91 18.67 -19.55
C GLY A 203 -31.27 18.18 -19.06
N ARG A 204 -31.37 17.05 -18.35
CA ARG A 204 -32.63 16.50 -17.83
C ARG A 204 -32.72 16.63 -16.31
N PRO A 205 -33.89 16.99 -15.74
CA PRO A 205 -34.05 17.12 -14.30
C PRO A 205 -33.92 15.75 -13.62
N ILE A 206 -33.14 15.70 -12.53
CA ILE A 206 -32.91 14.49 -11.74
C ILE A 206 -33.23 14.64 -10.26
N GLY A 207 -33.46 15.87 -9.78
CA GLY A 207 -33.77 16.12 -8.37
C GLY A 207 -34.30 17.53 -8.16
N THR A 208 -35.14 17.70 -7.13
CA THR A 208 -35.66 19.00 -6.70
C THR A 208 -35.83 19.00 -5.18
N ALA A 209 -35.52 20.13 -4.53
CA ALA A 209 -35.78 20.34 -3.11
C ALA A 209 -36.36 21.73 -2.87
N THR A 210 -37.30 21.86 -1.92
CA THR A 210 -37.87 23.15 -1.53
C THR A 210 -36.90 23.92 -0.63
N THR A 211 -36.84 25.24 -0.77
CA THR A 211 -35.97 26.12 0.02
C THR A 211 -36.75 27.01 1.00
N PRO A 212 -36.08 27.53 2.04
CA PRO A 212 -36.61 28.59 2.91
C PRO A 212 -37.04 29.85 2.15
N ASP A 213 -37.73 30.74 2.86
CA ASP A 213 -38.21 32.04 2.36
C ASP A 213 -37.17 33.14 2.59
N GLU A 214 -35.90 32.81 2.37
CA GLU A 214 -34.75 33.66 2.62
C GLU A 214 -33.80 33.53 1.42
N ALA A 215 -33.03 34.58 1.14
CA ALA A 215 -32.00 34.51 0.13
C ALA A 215 -30.84 33.62 0.63
N PRO A 216 -30.21 32.82 -0.26
CA PRO A 216 -29.02 32.06 0.11
C PRO A 216 -27.89 33.00 0.54
N GLN A 217 -27.12 32.57 1.54
CA GLN A 217 -25.97 33.30 2.06
C GLN A 217 -24.71 32.60 1.60
N LEU A 218 -23.83 33.29 0.85
CA LEU A 218 -22.58 32.71 0.38
C LEU A 218 -21.51 32.73 1.47
N ALA A 219 -20.64 31.72 1.48
CA ALA A 219 -19.52 31.62 2.42
C ALA A 219 -18.25 32.27 1.83
N ALA A 220 -18.31 33.56 1.47
CA ALA A 220 -17.22 34.25 0.75
C ALA A 220 -15.88 34.32 1.52
N LYS A 221 -15.86 33.97 2.82
CA LYS A 221 -14.64 33.86 3.63
C LYS A 221 -13.96 32.49 3.53
N GLU A 222 -14.69 31.47 3.11
CA GLU A 222 -14.15 30.14 2.86
C GLU A 222 -13.45 30.13 1.51
N PRO A 223 -12.31 29.43 1.36
CA PRO A 223 -11.68 29.26 0.06
C PRO A 223 -12.61 28.46 -0.87
N LEU A 224 -12.65 28.82 -2.15
CA LEU A 224 -13.30 27.99 -3.16
C LEU A 224 -12.34 26.83 -3.50
N LEU A 225 -12.74 25.61 -3.20
CA LEU A 225 -11.98 24.41 -3.53
C LEU A 225 -12.65 23.66 -4.68
N ILE A 226 -11.87 23.29 -5.69
CA ILE A 226 -12.31 22.43 -6.79
C ILE A 226 -11.65 21.06 -6.63
N GLY A 227 -12.46 20.00 -6.61
CA GLY A 227 -12.02 18.61 -6.44
C GLY A 227 -11.77 18.17 -5.00
N ARG A 228 -12.00 19.03 -4.00
CA ARG A 228 -11.76 18.74 -2.58
C ARG A 228 -12.82 19.37 -1.67
N HIS A 229 -13.28 18.60 -0.67
CA HIS A 229 -14.12 19.12 0.39
C HIS A 229 -13.29 20.04 1.32
N ASN A 230 -13.80 21.20 1.72
CA ASN A 230 -13.05 22.14 2.56
C ASN A 230 -12.88 21.69 4.03
N ARG A 231 -13.72 20.75 4.46
CA ARG A 231 -13.60 20.00 5.73
C ARG A 231 -13.52 18.47 5.50
N PRO A 232 -12.49 17.98 4.78
CA PRO A 232 -12.40 16.58 4.43
C PRO A 232 -12.16 15.73 5.68
N THR A 233 -12.56 14.46 5.65
CA THR A 233 -12.18 13.54 6.72
C THR A 233 -10.72 13.13 6.58
N VAL A 234 -9.95 13.22 7.67
CA VAL A 234 -8.54 12.81 7.70
C VAL A 234 -8.47 11.31 7.91
N LEU A 235 -7.75 10.61 7.03
CA LEU A 235 -7.50 9.18 7.08
C LEU A 235 -6.03 8.95 7.45
N ASN A 236 -5.80 8.07 8.42
CA ASN A 236 -4.47 7.67 8.89
C ASN A 236 -3.52 8.87 9.18
N GLY A 237 -4.08 10.02 9.62
CA GLY A 237 -3.33 11.22 9.98
C GLY A 237 -2.78 12.07 8.81
N GLU A 238 -2.76 11.54 7.58
CA GLU A 238 -2.13 12.16 6.41
C GLU A 238 -3.09 12.38 5.24
N PHE A 239 -3.90 11.38 4.92
CA PHE A 239 -4.75 11.41 3.72
C PHE A 239 -6.07 12.14 3.97
N HIS A 240 -6.69 12.61 2.89
CA HIS A 240 -7.97 13.31 2.94
C HIS A 240 -9.02 12.59 2.09
N ALA A 241 -10.12 12.17 2.72
CA ALA A 241 -11.31 11.70 2.04
C ALA A 241 -12.10 12.87 1.43
N ASN A 242 -13.23 12.58 0.79
CA ASN A 242 -14.17 13.56 0.22
C ASN A 242 -13.57 14.36 -0.94
N MET A 243 -12.66 13.73 -1.67
CA MET A 243 -11.98 14.26 -2.84
C MET A 243 -12.52 13.60 -4.12
N TYR A 244 -12.54 14.36 -5.21
CA TYR A 244 -12.99 13.86 -6.50
C TYR A 244 -11.89 13.04 -7.18
N MET A 245 -12.28 11.92 -7.79
CA MET A 245 -11.40 11.14 -8.66
C MET A 245 -12.01 10.99 -10.06
N GLY A 246 -11.34 11.57 -11.05
CA GLY A 246 -11.78 11.55 -12.44
C GLY A 246 -11.40 12.81 -13.21
N LEU A 247 -11.89 12.93 -14.44
CA LEU A 247 -11.64 14.09 -15.28
C LEU A 247 -12.69 15.18 -15.05
N MET A 248 -12.26 16.43 -14.95
CA MET A 248 -13.14 17.61 -15.07
C MET A 248 -12.70 18.44 -16.27
N ASP A 249 -13.63 18.69 -17.18
CA ASP A 249 -13.38 19.47 -18.41
C ASP A 249 -13.74 20.94 -18.22
N SER A 250 -14.77 21.23 -17.43
CA SER A 250 -15.16 22.61 -17.19
C SER A 250 -15.82 22.79 -15.83
N LEU A 251 -15.73 23.99 -15.27
CA LEU A 251 -16.54 24.45 -14.14
C LEU A 251 -16.99 25.89 -14.42
N VAL A 252 -18.29 26.14 -14.35
CA VAL A 252 -18.90 27.45 -14.58
C VAL A 252 -19.80 27.80 -13.42
N ILE A 253 -19.63 28.99 -12.86
CA ILE A 253 -20.49 29.57 -11.82
C ILE A 253 -21.07 30.87 -12.36
N ARG A 254 -22.40 31.00 -12.35
CA ARG A 254 -23.09 32.14 -12.97
C ARG A 254 -24.37 32.53 -12.21
N PRO A 255 -24.78 33.80 -12.30
CA PRO A 255 -26.07 34.24 -11.79
C PRO A 255 -27.22 33.72 -12.66
N GLY A 256 -28.40 33.64 -12.06
CA GLY A 256 -29.64 33.25 -12.72
C GLY A 256 -30.01 31.78 -12.53
N THR A 257 -31.20 31.44 -13.03
CA THR A 257 -31.86 30.16 -12.83
C THR A 257 -31.83 29.30 -14.09
N LEU A 258 -31.93 27.98 -13.90
CA LEU A 258 -32.19 27.00 -14.95
C LEU A 258 -33.58 26.40 -14.77
N ASP A 259 -34.44 26.54 -15.79
CA ASP A 259 -35.64 25.73 -15.93
C ASP A 259 -35.40 24.52 -16.86
N ASP A 260 -36.37 23.61 -16.91
CA ASP A 260 -36.23 22.36 -17.65
C ASP A 260 -36.06 22.56 -19.16
N GLU A 261 -36.65 23.61 -19.74
CA GLU A 261 -36.54 23.90 -21.16
C GLU A 261 -35.16 24.48 -21.48
N THR A 262 -34.70 25.43 -20.67
CA THR A 262 -33.39 26.06 -20.80
C THR A 262 -32.27 25.06 -20.57
N ALA A 263 -32.35 24.21 -19.55
CA ALA A 263 -31.35 23.18 -19.28
C ALA A 263 -31.19 22.20 -20.46
N ARG A 264 -32.30 21.78 -21.09
CA ARG A 264 -32.27 20.93 -22.29
C ARG A 264 -31.68 21.65 -23.49
N ARG A 265 -32.10 22.90 -23.71
CA ARG A 265 -31.63 23.74 -24.83
C ARG A 265 -30.13 23.95 -24.72
N GLU A 266 -29.64 24.45 -23.59
CA GLU A 266 -28.23 24.75 -23.43
C GLU A 266 -27.36 23.48 -23.51
N HIS A 267 -27.83 22.33 -23.00
CA HIS A 267 -27.10 21.07 -23.17
C HIS A 267 -27.04 20.66 -24.65
N ALA A 268 -28.14 20.79 -25.39
CA ALA A 268 -28.17 20.50 -26.82
C ALA A 268 -27.25 21.44 -27.63
N GLU A 269 -27.20 22.72 -27.26
CA GLU A 269 -26.28 23.71 -27.86
C GLU A 269 -24.82 23.35 -27.58
N ARG A 270 -24.48 22.98 -26.34
CA ARG A 270 -23.14 22.47 -25.99
C ARG A 270 -22.77 21.27 -26.86
N LEU A 271 -23.68 20.31 -27.04
CA LEU A 271 -23.44 19.15 -27.91
C LEU A 271 -23.27 19.55 -29.39
N ALA A 272 -24.04 20.51 -29.88
CA ALA A 272 -23.96 21.00 -31.26
C ALA A 272 -22.65 21.76 -31.54
N ALA A 273 -22.02 22.33 -30.51
CA ALA A 273 -20.72 22.97 -30.61
C ALA A 273 -19.54 21.98 -30.68
N LEU A 274 -19.76 20.70 -30.31
CA LEU A 274 -18.71 19.69 -30.32
C LEU A 274 -18.40 19.20 -31.74
N PRO A 275 -17.13 18.86 -32.05
CA PRO A 275 -16.76 18.25 -33.32
C PRO A 275 -17.61 17.01 -33.64
N GLY A 276 -18.37 17.08 -34.73
CA GLY A 276 -19.25 15.98 -35.18
C GLY A 276 -20.48 15.74 -34.28
N ASN A 277 -20.84 16.70 -33.43
CA ASN A 277 -21.97 16.67 -32.51
C ASN A 277 -21.94 15.46 -31.57
N ARG A 278 -20.74 15.06 -31.14
CA ARG A 278 -20.50 13.87 -30.32
C ARG A 278 -19.57 14.17 -29.17
N VAL A 279 -19.98 13.73 -27.99
CA VAL A 279 -19.11 13.72 -26.80
C VAL A 279 -18.01 12.68 -27.03
N PRO A 280 -16.72 13.04 -26.89
CA PRO A 280 -15.64 12.08 -27.02
C PRO A 280 -15.71 11.01 -25.92
N ARG A 281 -14.99 9.90 -26.07
CA ARG A 281 -14.80 8.96 -24.95
C ARG A 281 -13.76 9.56 -23.99
N PRO A 282 -14.02 9.63 -22.67
CA PRO A 282 -13.00 10.06 -21.72
C PRO A 282 -11.85 9.04 -21.67
N ASP A 283 -10.62 9.55 -21.55
CA ASP A 283 -9.44 8.73 -21.30
C ASP A 283 -9.11 8.75 -19.81
N THR A 284 -9.70 7.80 -19.09
CA THR A 284 -9.49 7.62 -17.64
C THR A 284 -8.50 6.48 -17.35
N THR A 285 -7.63 6.16 -18.31
CA THR A 285 -6.65 5.08 -18.17
C THR A 285 -5.63 5.47 -17.10
N LEU A 286 -5.39 4.60 -16.13
CA LEU A 286 -4.29 4.76 -15.18
C LEU A 286 -2.99 4.34 -15.86
N ASP A 287 -2.00 5.23 -15.85
CA ASP A 287 -0.72 5.04 -16.55
C ASP A 287 0.43 5.15 -15.54
N GLY A 288 1.16 4.05 -15.34
CA GLY A 288 2.29 3.97 -14.42
C GLY A 288 3.39 5.00 -14.71
N ALA A 289 3.46 5.54 -15.93
CA ALA A 289 4.43 6.58 -16.32
C ALA A 289 4.37 7.84 -15.44
N ARG A 290 3.25 8.08 -14.75
CA ARG A 290 3.12 9.14 -13.73
C ARG A 290 4.19 9.02 -12.62
N LEU A 291 4.62 7.80 -12.32
CA LEU A 291 5.56 7.47 -11.25
C LEU A 291 6.98 7.21 -11.76
N ASP A 292 7.24 7.46 -13.06
CA ASP A 292 8.55 7.23 -13.65
C ASP A 292 9.64 8.05 -12.94
N GLY A 293 10.80 7.41 -12.75
CA GLY A 293 11.93 7.99 -12.02
C GLY A 293 11.85 7.85 -10.50
N ASP A 294 10.80 7.26 -9.93
CA ASP A 294 10.78 6.92 -8.50
C ASP A 294 11.90 5.90 -8.18
N ARG A 295 12.81 6.31 -7.28
CA ARG A 295 14.01 5.55 -6.90
C ARG A 295 13.73 4.25 -6.15
N HIS A 296 12.54 4.09 -5.57
CA HIS A 296 12.16 2.94 -4.75
C HIS A 296 11.11 2.07 -5.42
N ARG A 297 10.39 2.57 -6.43
CA ARG A 297 9.35 1.82 -7.14
C ARG A 297 9.93 0.60 -7.87
N PRO A 298 9.56 -0.64 -7.48
CA PRO A 298 10.03 -1.85 -8.14
C PRO A 298 9.69 -1.85 -9.64
N GLN A 299 10.54 -2.48 -10.44
CA GLN A 299 10.43 -2.47 -11.90
C GLN A 299 10.14 -3.84 -12.49
N PHE A 300 10.56 -4.93 -11.84
CA PHE A 300 10.29 -6.29 -12.31
C PHE A 300 9.39 -7.10 -11.35
N HIS A 301 8.97 -6.49 -10.26
CA HIS A 301 7.85 -6.95 -9.43
C HIS A 301 6.55 -6.28 -9.88
N MET A 302 5.45 -7.04 -9.92
CA MET A 302 4.16 -6.48 -10.31
C MET A 302 3.64 -5.50 -9.25
N LEU A 303 3.03 -4.39 -9.68
CA LEU A 303 2.40 -3.40 -8.82
C LEU A 303 1.27 -2.69 -9.57
N PRO A 304 0.31 -2.03 -8.90
CA PRO A 304 -0.72 -1.29 -9.60
C PRO A 304 -0.10 -0.11 -10.37
N PRO A 305 -0.78 0.40 -11.40
CA PRO A 305 -0.35 1.61 -12.07
C PRO A 305 -0.11 2.74 -11.07
N TRP A 306 -1.09 3.03 -10.21
CA TRP A 306 -1.07 4.05 -9.16
C TRP A 306 -1.54 3.47 -7.81
N HIS A 307 -1.28 4.20 -6.73
CA HIS A 307 -1.97 4.07 -5.44
C HIS A 307 -1.73 2.73 -4.71
N TRP A 308 -2.72 2.28 -3.94
CA TRP A 308 -2.60 1.16 -3.03
C TRP A 308 -2.90 -0.17 -3.72
N MET A 309 -2.08 -1.20 -3.48
CA MET A 309 -2.52 -2.58 -3.64
C MET A 309 -2.37 -3.39 -2.35
N ASN A 310 -3.25 -4.37 -2.21
CA ASN A 310 -3.04 -5.50 -1.32
C ASN A 310 -2.70 -6.76 -2.16
N GLU A 311 -2.97 -7.97 -1.66
CA GLU A 311 -2.51 -9.23 -2.26
C GLU A 311 -2.88 -9.43 -3.73
N PRO A 312 -1.90 -9.84 -4.58
CA PRO A 312 -2.20 -10.45 -5.85
C PRO A 312 -2.91 -11.79 -5.61
N HIS A 313 -4.14 -11.89 -6.10
CA HIS A 313 -4.99 -13.05 -5.88
C HIS A 313 -5.74 -13.45 -7.15
N ALA A 314 -6.52 -14.53 -7.03
CA ALA A 314 -7.29 -15.11 -8.12
C ALA A 314 -6.49 -15.38 -9.42
N PRO A 315 -5.25 -15.93 -9.35
CA PRO A 315 -4.52 -16.29 -10.56
C PRO A 315 -5.30 -17.32 -11.38
N VAL A 316 -5.44 -17.07 -12.68
CA VAL A 316 -6.09 -18.00 -13.61
C VAL A 316 -5.40 -17.98 -14.96
N TYR A 317 -5.12 -19.17 -15.50
CA TYR A 317 -4.71 -19.29 -16.89
C TYR A 317 -5.93 -19.50 -17.79
N PHE A 318 -6.06 -18.66 -18.81
CA PHE A 318 -7.12 -18.77 -19.79
C PHE A 318 -6.57 -18.50 -21.20
N LYS A 319 -6.70 -19.50 -22.08
CA LYS A 319 -6.44 -19.38 -23.52
C LYS A 319 -5.09 -18.70 -23.89
N GLY A 320 -4.00 -19.11 -23.25
CA GLY A 320 -2.66 -18.60 -23.55
C GLY A 320 -2.20 -17.45 -22.66
N LYS A 321 -3.03 -17.00 -21.73
CA LYS A 321 -2.75 -15.84 -20.88
C LYS A 321 -2.93 -16.20 -19.41
N TYR A 322 -2.02 -15.70 -18.59
CA TYR A 322 -2.12 -15.66 -17.14
C TYR A 322 -2.79 -14.36 -16.75
N HIS A 323 -3.89 -14.44 -16.01
CA HIS A 323 -4.54 -13.30 -15.40
C HIS A 323 -4.27 -13.34 -13.90
N ILE A 324 -4.01 -12.18 -13.33
CA ILE A 324 -3.90 -11.98 -11.89
C ILE A 324 -4.73 -10.75 -11.53
N PHE A 325 -5.40 -10.82 -10.39
CA PHE A 325 -6.17 -9.72 -9.82
C PHE A 325 -5.49 -9.29 -8.53
N TYR A 326 -5.87 -8.14 -7.99
CA TYR A 326 -5.34 -7.68 -6.72
C TYR A 326 -6.33 -6.73 -6.07
N GLN A 327 -6.37 -6.72 -4.73
CA GLN A 327 -7.08 -5.67 -4.02
C GLN A 327 -6.43 -4.32 -4.35
N HIS A 328 -7.24 -3.31 -4.63
CA HIS A 328 -6.78 -2.00 -5.06
C HIS A 328 -7.66 -0.91 -4.46
N ASP A 329 -7.06 0.15 -3.92
CA ASP A 329 -7.78 1.40 -3.64
C ASP A 329 -7.44 2.42 -4.73
N PRO A 330 -8.40 2.78 -5.60
CA PRO A 330 -8.16 3.77 -6.63
C PRO A 330 -8.09 5.20 -6.08
N LEU A 331 -8.51 5.48 -4.85
CA LEU A 331 -8.63 6.85 -4.33
C LEU A 331 -7.34 7.40 -3.73
N GLY A 332 -6.37 6.55 -3.41
CA GLY A 332 -5.06 6.98 -2.93
C GLY A 332 -4.21 5.83 -2.43
N PRO A 333 -2.93 6.07 -2.10
CA PRO A 333 -2.01 5.05 -1.63
C PRO A 333 -2.24 4.69 -0.16
N TYR A 334 -3.50 4.43 0.22
CA TYR A 334 -3.93 4.00 1.54
C TYR A 334 -5.03 2.94 1.44
N TRP A 335 -5.26 2.18 2.51
CA TRP A 335 -6.37 1.24 2.57
C TRP A 335 -7.70 1.96 2.82
N GLY A 336 -8.68 1.75 1.95
CA GLY A 336 -10.02 2.30 2.09
C GLY A 336 -11.07 1.50 1.33
N GLN A 337 -11.41 1.95 0.12
CA GLN A 337 -12.50 1.36 -0.65
C GLN A 337 -12.00 0.33 -1.66
N ILE A 338 -11.99 -0.92 -1.23
CA ILE A 338 -11.37 -2.01 -2.00
C ILE A 338 -12.15 -2.35 -3.28
N HIS A 339 -11.41 -2.25 -4.38
CA HIS A 339 -11.71 -2.72 -5.73
C HIS A 339 -10.80 -3.90 -6.09
N TRP A 340 -11.03 -4.53 -7.25
CA TRP A 340 -10.06 -5.46 -7.84
C TRP A 340 -9.41 -4.85 -9.08
N GLY A 341 -8.09 -4.65 -9.03
CA GLY A 341 -7.29 -4.43 -10.23
C GLY A 341 -7.09 -5.71 -11.03
N HIS A 342 -6.57 -5.59 -12.25
CA HIS A 342 -6.43 -6.72 -13.18
C HIS A 342 -5.18 -6.53 -14.04
N ALA A 343 -4.31 -7.54 -14.07
CA ALA A 343 -3.18 -7.59 -14.97
C ALA A 343 -3.15 -8.92 -15.74
N VAL A 344 -2.58 -8.88 -16.94
CA VAL A 344 -2.45 -10.04 -17.82
C VAL A 344 -1.02 -10.21 -18.28
N SER A 345 -0.57 -11.46 -18.40
CA SER A 345 0.77 -11.84 -18.84
C SER A 345 0.73 -13.10 -19.72
N THR A 346 1.72 -13.27 -20.59
CA THR A 346 1.95 -14.54 -21.31
C THR A 346 3.02 -15.42 -20.65
N ASP A 347 3.70 -14.91 -19.62
CA ASP A 347 4.83 -15.60 -18.98
C ASP A 347 4.99 -15.33 -17.47
N MET A 348 3.98 -14.74 -16.83
CA MET A 348 3.94 -14.39 -15.40
C MET A 348 5.00 -13.39 -14.93
N VAL A 349 5.76 -12.78 -15.85
CA VAL A 349 6.80 -11.80 -15.51
C VAL A 349 6.72 -10.52 -16.33
N HIS A 350 6.16 -10.57 -17.54
CA HIS A 350 5.82 -9.36 -18.31
C HIS A 350 4.33 -9.07 -18.20
N TRP A 351 3.96 -7.96 -17.56
CA TRP A 351 2.57 -7.65 -17.21
C TRP A 351 2.04 -6.47 -18.02
N ARG A 352 0.75 -6.54 -18.33
CA ARG A 352 -0.03 -5.43 -18.86
C ARG A 352 -1.28 -5.23 -18.01
N ASP A 353 -1.48 -4.01 -17.55
CA ASP A 353 -2.67 -3.62 -16.81
C ASP A 353 -3.93 -3.61 -17.69
N LEU A 354 -5.04 -3.98 -17.08
CA LEU A 354 -6.38 -3.96 -17.65
C LEU A 354 -7.30 -3.11 -16.76
N PRO A 355 -8.49 -2.73 -17.27
CA PRO A 355 -9.47 -2.01 -16.46
C PRO A 355 -9.82 -2.77 -15.17
N MET A 356 -10.17 -2.04 -14.11
CA MET A 356 -10.62 -2.65 -12.85
C MET A 356 -11.68 -3.72 -13.09
N ALA A 357 -11.47 -4.90 -12.51
CA ALA A 357 -12.37 -6.03 -12.66
C ALA A 357 -13.62 -5.86 -11.79
N LEU A 358 -13.45 -5.56 -10.50
CA LEU A 358 -14.55 -5.41 -9.53
C LEU A 358 -14.49 -4.05 -8.85
N ALA A 359 -15.66 -3.50 -8.54
CA ALA A 359 -15.82 -2.24 -7.86
C ALA A 359 -17.09 -2.27 -7.01
N PRO A 360 -17.11 -1.65 -5.82
CA PRO A 360 -18.33 -1.63 -5.01
C PRO A 360 -19.52 -1.03 -5.76
N ALA A 361 -20.68 -1.66 -5.61
CA ALA A 361 -21.92 -1.28 -6.29
C ALA A 361 -23.14 -1.46 -5.39
N ALA A 362 -24.12 -0.54 -5.49
CA ALA A 362 -25.29 -0.49 -4.62
C ALA A 362 -26.09 -1.81 -4.59
N ASP A 363 -26.36 -2.36 -5.77
CA ASP A 363 -27.15 -3.59 -5.95
C ASP A 363 -26.24 -4.81 -6.11
N SER A 364 -25.28 -4.96 -5.20
CA SER A 364 -24.32 -6.08 -5.21
C SER A 364 -24.15 -6.69 -3.82
N VAL A 365 -23.39 -7.78 -3.77
CA VAL A 365 -22.98 -8.45 -2.53
C VAL A 365 -21.88 -7.69 -1.76
N GLY A 366 -21.23 -6.70 -2.39
CA GLY A 366 -20.14 -5.92 -1.81
C GLY A 366 -20.30 -4.42 -2.03
N PRO A 367 -21.39 -3.77 -1.55
CA PRO A 367 -21.58 -2.33 -1.69
C PRO A 367 -20.55 -1.50 -0.93
N ASP A 368 -19.93 -2.06 0.12
CA ASP A 368 -18.96 -1.38 0.99
C ASP A 368 -17.50 -1.79 0.70
N GLY A 369 -17.29 -2.87 -0.06
CA GLY A 369 -15.96 -3.34 -0.47
C GLY A 369 -16.02 -4.68 -1.22
N CYS A 370 -15.09 -4.87 -2.15
CA CYS A 370 -14.86 -6.15 -2.82
C CYS A 370 -13.49 -6.69 -2.39
N TRP A 371 -13.44 -7.42 -1.27
CA TRP A 371 -12.21 -8.00 -0.73
C TRP A 371 -11.80 -9.27 -1.49
N SER A 372 -10.71 -9.88 -1.03
CA SER A 372 -10.00 -10.95 -1.71
C SER A 372 -10.81 -12.21 -1.99
N GLY A 373 -10.24 -13.05 -2.84
CA GLY A 373 -10.80 -14.34 -3.20
C GLY A 373 -10.00 -15.02 -4.31
N SER A 374 -10.68 -15.76 -5.17
CA SER A 374 -10.06 -16.64 -6.16
C SER A 374 -10.78 -16.63 -7.50
N ALA A 375 -10.18 -17.28 -8.50
CA ALA A 375 -10.78 -17.49 -9.80
C ALA A 375 -10.67 -18.96 -10.19
N TYR A 376 -11.59 -19.40 -11.04
CA TYR A 376 -11.48 -20.69 -11.71
C TYR A 376 -12.12 -20.64 -13.10
N VAL A 377 -11.78 -21.59 -13.97
CA VAL A 377 -12.35 -21.69 -15.31
C VAL A 377 -13.59 -22.58 -15.28
N ASP A 378 -14.73 -22.00 -15.64
CA ASP A 378 -16.02 -22.71 -15.71
C ASP A 378 -16.23 -23.32 -17.11
N GLY A 379 -15.42 -24.34 -17.42
CA GLY A 379 -15.41 -25.01 -18.71
C GLY A 379 -15.36 -24.03 -19.89
N ASP A 380 -16.24 -24.23 -20.87
CA ASP A 380 -16.34 -23.35 -22.04
C ASP A 380 -16.99 -21.99 -21.74
N ARG A 381 -17.63 -21.79 -20.57
CA ARG A 381 -18.22 -20.51 -20.16
C ARG A 381 -17.14 -19.46 -19.91
N GLY A 382 -15.93 -19.89 -19.54
CA GLY A 382 -14.78 -19.03 -19.31
C GLY A 382 -14.55 -18.78 -17.81
N PRO A 383 -13.61 -17.88 -17.47
CA PRO A 383 -13.25 -17.65 -16.07
C PRO A 383 -14.38 -16.97 -15.29
N VAL A 384 -14.50 -17.36 -14.01
CA VAL A 384 -15.37 -16.78 -12.99
C VAL A 384 -14.53 -16.34 -11.79
N LEU A 385 -14.92 -15.25 -11.14
CA LEU A 385 -14.30 -14.75 -9.91
C LEU A 385 -15.20 -15.05 -8.71
N PHE A 386 -14.59 -15.41 -7.60
CA PHE A 386 -15.21 -15.49 -6.28
C PHE A 386 -14.50 -14.50 -5.37
N PHE A 387 -15.26 -13.69 -4.64
CA PHE A 387 -14.71 -12.61 -3.83
C PHE A 387 -15.48 -12.49 -2.52
N THR A 388 -14.92 -11.83 -1.51
CA THR A 388 -15.69 -11.45 -0.32
C THR A 388 -16.31 -10.07 -0.51
N GLY A 389 -17.63 -10.00 -0.45
CA GLY A 389 -18.38 -8.74 -0.44
C GLY A 389 -18.59 -8.23 0.98
N GLY A 390 -18.29 -6.95 1.19
CA GLY A 390 -18.60 -6.21 2.40
C GLY A 390 -19.94 -5.47 2.32
N ASP A 391 -20.80 -5.66 3.32
CA ASP A 391 -22.08 -4.97 3.46
C ASP A 391 -22.37 -4.61 4.93
N ASP A 392 -22.15 -3.34 5.27
CA ASP A 392 -22.27 -2.80 6.63
C ASP A 392 -23.71 -2.76 7.14
N ARG A 393 -24.71 -3.02 6.28
CA ARG A 393 -26.14 -3.07 6.66
C ARG A 393 -26.53 -4.40 7.29
N LEU A 394 -25.68 -5.40 7.24
CA LEU A 394 -25.96 -6.75 7.72
C LEU A 394 -25.48 -6.97 9.16
N PRO A 395 -26.06 -7.95 9.88
CA PRO A 395 -25.54 -8.36 11.19
C PRO A 395 -24.09 -8.88 11.09
N TYR A 396 -23.77 -9.63 10.03
CA TYR A 396 -22.42 -10.08 9.69
C TYR A 396 -22.07 -9.55 8.31
N ARG A 397 -21.02 -8.75 8.24
CA ARG A 397 -20.74 -7.88 7.09
C ARG A 397 -20.09 -8.61 5.91
N GLN A 398 -19.58 -9.83 6.11
CA GLN A 398 -18.77 -10.56 5.12
C GLN A 398 -19.56 -11.74 4.52
N ARG A 399 -19.60 -11.80 3.19
CA ARG A 399 -20.27 -12.86 2.41
C ARG A 399 -19.48 -13.15 1.13
N THR A 400 -19.62 -14.33 0.53
CA THR A 400 -18.95 -14.58 -0.76
C THR A 400 -19.85 -14.22 -1.93
N GLY A 401 -19.29 -13.48 -2.88
CA GLY A 401 -19.87 -13.10 -4.16
C GLY A 401 -19.29 -13.88 -5.33
N MET A 402 -19.90 -13.72 -6.50
CA MET A 402 -19.39 -14.26 -7.75
C MET A 402 -19.50 -13.23 -8.88
N ALA A 403 -18.51 -13.16 -9.77
CA ALA A 403 -18.56 -12.39 -11.00
C ALA A 403 -18.21 -13.25 -12.22
N VAL A 404 -18.82 -12.93 -13.36
CA VAL A 404 -18.59 -13.63 -14.64
C VAL A 404 -17.95 -12.70 -15.65
N SER A 405 -16.99 -13.22 -16.43
CA SER A 405 -16.34 -12.46 -17.49
C SER A 405 -17.28 -12.20 -18.67
N SER A 406 -17.02 -11.14 -19.43
CA SER A 406 -17.72 -10.83 -20.69
C SER A 406 -17.38 -11.78 -21.85
N TYR A 407 -16.46 -12.72 -21.66
CA TYR A 407 -15.90 -13.59 -22.70
C TYR A 407 -16.94 -14.31 -23.58
N GLN A 408 -18.09 -14.72 -23.03
CA GLN A 408 -19.15 -15.33 -23.85
C GLN A 408 -19.74 -14.37 -24.89
N ALA A 409 -19.76 -13.07 -24.58
CA ALA A 409 -20.34 -12.04 -25.42
C ALA A 409 -19.33 -11.48 -26.43
N ASP A 410 -18.07 -11.25 -26.03
CA ASP A 410 -17.08 -10.55 -26.85
C ASP A 410 -15.95 -11.45 -27.39
N ARG A 411 -15.76 -12.65 -26.82
CA ARG A 411 -14.65 -13.57 -27.11
C ARG A 411 -13.25 -12.98 -26.85
N ASP A 412 -13.18 -11.90 -26.07
CA ASP A 412 -11.91 -11.27 -25.72
C ASP A 412 -11.21 -12.08 -24.63
N THR A 413 -10.00 -12.56 -24.91
CA THR A 413 -9.21 -13.33 -23.96
C THR A 413 -8.42 -12.46 -22.99
N ASP A 414 -8.43 -11.13 -23.14
CA ASP A 414 -7.96 -10.22 -22.10
C ASP A 414 -8.91 -10.15 -20.90
N LEU A 415 -10.20 -10.47 -21.10
CA LEU A 415 -11.26 -10.38 -20.08
C LEU A 415 -11.39 -8.96 -19.48
N PRO A 416 -11.54 -7.91 -20.31
CA PRO A 416 -11.52 -6.52 -19.84
C PRO A 416 -12.76 -6.09 -19.07
N THR A 417 -13.78 -6.95 -18.94
CA THR A 417 -15.06 -6.60 -18.31
C THR A 417 -15.64 -7.79 -17.54
N TRP A 418 -16.14 -7.49 -16.35
CA TRP A 418 -16.72 -8.46 -15.42
C TRP A 418 -18.09 -7.97 -14.94
N THR A 419 -19.01 -8.91 -14.74
CA THR A 419 -20.35 -8.63 -14.21
C THR A 419 -20.53 -9.37 -12.90
N MET A 420 -20.66 -8.63 -11.80
CA MET A 420 -21.02 -9.18 -10.49
C MET A 420 -22.45 -9.71 -10.49
N LYS A 421 -22.65 -10.86 -9.85
CA LYS A 421 -23.98 -11.35 -9.50
C LYS A 421 -24.49 -10.57 -8.28
N SER A 422 -25.80 -10.33 -8.26
CA SER A 422 -26.44 -9.54 -7.19
C SER A 422 -26.58 -10.29 -5.87
N GLY A 423 -26.66 -11.62 -5.90
CA GLY A 423 -26.83 -12.47 -4.72
C GLY A 423 -25.53 -13.16 -4.29
N PRO A 424 -25.35 -13.43 -2.98
CA PRO A 424 -24.20 -14.17 -2.48
C PRO A 424 -24.25 -15.64 -2.92
N VAL A 425 -23.09 -16.30 -2.96
CA VAL A 425 -22.99 -17.74 -3.23
C VAL A 425 -22.79 -18.55 -1.95
N THR A 426 -22.11 -18.01 -0.94
CA THR A 426 -22.07 -18.56 0.44
C THR A 426 -22.06 -17.48 1.51
N GLU A 427 -22.57 -17.85 2.69
CA GLU A 427 -22.67 -17.03 3.90
C GLU A 427 -22.41 -17.93 5.12
N ALA A 428 -21.85 -17.39 6.19
CA ALA A 428 -21.80 -18.06 7.50
C ALA A 428 -22.98 -17.61 8.37
N PRO A 429 -24.01 -18.46 8.59
CA PRO A 429 -25.07 -18.12 9.53
C PRO A 429 -24.56 -18.17 10.97
N ALA A 430 -25.23 -17.43 11.86
CA ALA A 430 -24.99 -17.51 13.30
C ALA A 430 -25.07 -18.96 13.79
N GLY A 431 -24.07 -19.38 14.58
CA GLY A 431 -24.05 -20.71 15.17
C GLY A 431 -23.72 -21.86 14.20
N LEU A 432 -23.20 -21.56 13.00
CA LEU A 432 -22.72 -22.58 12.08
C LEU A 432 -21.66 -23.46 12.79
N PRO A 433 -21.89 -24.77 13.00
CA PRO A 433 -20.96 -25.60 13.78
C PRO A 433 -19.58 -25.72 13.10
N ALA A 434 -18.51 -25.51 13.86
CA ALA A 434 -17.13 -25.65 13.39
C ALA A 434 -16.25 -26.25 14.50
N GLY A 435 -16.00 -27.56 14.44
CA GLY A 435 -15.12 -28.25 15.38
C GLY A 435 -15.58 -28.10 16.85
N PRO A 436 -14.73 -27.60 17.77
CA PRO A 436 -15.06 -27.45 19.19
C PRO A 436 -16.08 -26.34 19.50
N GLY A 437 -16.43 -25.50 18.51
CA GLY A 437 -17.36 -24.39 18.68
C GLY A 437 -18.14 -24.09 17.41
N THR A 438 -18.26 -22.80 17.08
CA THR A 438 -18.97 -22.32 15.89
C THR A 438 -18.08 -21.44 15.03
N ALA A 439 -18.36 -21.36 13.73
CA ALA A 439 -17.66 -20.45 12.83
C ALA A 439 -17.86 -19.00 13.29
N TRP A 440 -16.78 -18.22 13.27
CA TRP A 440 -16.81 -16.80 13.58
C TRP A 440 -17.39 -16.03 12.38
N ALA A 441 -18.71 -15.81 12.36
CA ALA A 441 -19.42 -15.25 11.20
C ALA A 441 -18.96 -13.84 10.78
N GLU A 442 -18.47 -13.02 11.71
CA GLU A 442 -17.84 -11.72 11.44
C GLU A 442 -16.54 -11.84 10.65
N ASN A 443 -15.84 -12.97 10.76
CA ASN A 443 -14.64 -13.32 10.01
C ASN A 443 -14.96 -14.45 9.03
N PHE A 444 -15.58 -14.13 7.89
CA PHE A 444 -15.94 -15.09 6.85
C PHE A 444 -15.52 -14.57 5.48
N ARG A 445 -14.27 -14.82 5.09
CA ARG A 445 -13.67 -14.18 3.91
C ARG A 445 -12.68 -15.03 3.12
N ASP A 446 -12.24 -14.48 1.99
CA ASP A 446 -11.18 -14.98 1.12
C ASP A 446 -11.49 -16.35 0.50
N PRO A 447 -12.54 -16.47 -0.33
CA PRO A 447 -12.92 -17.74 -0.92
C PRO A 447 -11.82 -18.29 -1.86
N PHE A 448 -11.35 -19.51 -1.62
CA PHE A 448 -10.47 -20.25 -2.54
C PHE A 448 -11.25 -21.39 -3.21
N VAL A 449 -11.38 -21.33 -4.53
CA VAL A 449 -12.27 -22.20 -5.32
C VAL A 449 -11.51 -23.01 -6.36
N TRP A 450 -11.85 -24.29 -6.46
CA TRP A 450 -11.44 -25.14 -7.57
C TRP A 450 -12.53 -26.13 -7.95
N GLU A 451 -12.40 -26.73 -9.13
CA GLU A 451 -13.23 -27.83 -9.59
C GLU A 451 -12.37 -29.08 -9.76
N GLU A 452 -12.89 -30.22 -9.30
CA GLU A 452 -12.27 -31.52 -9.52
C GLU A 452 -13.35 -32.61 -9.58
N ASP A 453 -13.26 -33.49 -10.57
CA ASP A 453 -14.14 -34.65 -10.75
C ASP A 453 -15.65 -34.32 -10.76
N GLY A 454 -16.04 -33.19 -11.36
CA GLY A 454 -17.43 -32.71 -11.44
C GLY A 454 -17.95 -32.12 -10.12
N THR A 455 -17.05 -31.75 -9.22
CA THR A 455 -17.37 -31.15 -7.92
C THR A 455 -16.59 -29.86 -7.75
N TRP A 456 -17.33 -28.78 -7.47
CA TRP A 456 -16.75 -27.50 -7.10
C TRP A 456 -16.53 -27.48 -5.60
N TYR A 457 -15.36 -27.04 -5.17
CA TYR A 457 -14.97 -26.86 -3.77
C TYR A 457 -14.69 -25.39 -3.51
N GLN A 458 -15.06 -24.91 -2.33
CA GLN A 458 -14.76 -23.57 -1.85
C GLN A 458 -14.25 -23.67 -0.41
N LEU A 459 -13.08 -23.11 -0.14
CA LEU A 459 -12.64 -22.77 1.21
C LEU A 459 -13.02 -21.33 1.50
N VAL A 460 -13.41 -21.04 2.74
CA VAL A 460 -13.58 -19.67 3.23
C VAL A 460 -12.88 -19.56 4.58
N GLY A 461 -12.00 -18.59 4.75
CA GLY A 461 -11.28 -18.32 5.98
C GLY A 461 -12.23 -17.89 7.11
N SER A 462 -11.99 -18.41 8.32
CA SER A 462 -12.78 -18.11 9.51
C SER A 462 -12.00 -18.35 10.81
N GLY A 463 -12.55 -17.93 11.94
CA GLY A 463 -12.20 -18.41 13.27
C GLY A 463 -13.19 -19.46 13.79
N ILE A 464 -12.83 -20.13 14.88
CA ILE A 464 -13.72 -20.98 15.69
C ILE A 464 -13.89 -20.35 17.06
N VAL A 465 -15.13 -20.08 17.45
CA VAL A 465 -15.49 -19.34 18.66
C VAL A 465 -16.70 -19.92 19.39
N ASP A 466 -16.78 -19.64 20.69
CA ASP A 466 -18.03 -19.66 21.45
C ASP A 466 -18.65 -18.26 21.45
N TYR A 467 -19.97 -18.19 21.29
CA TYR A 467 -20.75 -16.96 21.21
C TYR A 467 -21.97 -17.06 22.11
N ASP A 468 -22.24 -16.03 22.91
CA ASP A 468 -23.36 -16.02 23.87
C ASP A 468 -24.64 -15.34 23.35
N GLY A 469 -24.62 -14.83 22.11
CA GLY A 469 -25.69 -14.02 21.54
C GLY A 469 -25.35 -12.53 21.46
N THR A 470 -24.28 -12.08 22.12
CA THR A 470 -23.86 -10.67 22.13
C THR A 470 -22.38 -10.47 21.79
N GLN A 471 -21.50 -11.37 22.23
CA GLN A 471 -20.07 -11.28 21.99
C GLN A 471 -19.39 -12.66 21.97
N VAL A 472 -18.17 -12.69 21.43
CA VAL A 472 -17.30 -13.87 21.52
C VAL A 472 -16.87 -14.06 22.97
N THR A 473 -17.11 -15.25 23.54
CA THR A 473 -16.73 -15.59 24.92
C THR A 473 -15.47 -16.45 24.98
N ARG A 474 -15.14 -17.15 23.90
CA ARG A 474 -13.92 -17.94 23.77
C ARG A 474 -13.50 -18.04 22.31
N LYS A 475 -12.20 -17.94 22.05
CA LYS A 475 -11.57 -18.21 20.76
C LYS A 475 -10.79 -19.51 20.83
N TYR A 476 -10.97 -20.39 19.85
CA TYR A 476 -10.28 -21.68 19.76
C TYR A 476 -9.15 -21.65 18.74
N GLY A 477 -9.27 -20.89 17.65
CA GLY A 477 -8.27 -20.76 16.59
C GLY A 477 -8.88 -20.56 15.22
N GLY A 478 -8.03 -20.31 14.24
CA GLY A 478 -8.43 -20.14 12.85
C GLY A 478 -8.77 -21.45 12.15
N THR A 479 -9.53 -21.35 11.06
CA THR A 479 -9.97 -22.48 10.24
C THR A 479 -10.28 -22.04 8.80
N ALA A 480 -10.34 -23.01 7.89
CA ALA A 480 -10.90 -22.85 6.56
C ALA A 480 -12.17 -23.71 6.43
N LEU A 481 -13.32 -23.08 6.20
CA LEU A 481 -14.61 -23.73 6.06
C LEU A 481 -14.82 -24.28 4.65
N VAL A 482 -15.17 -25.56 4.52
CA VAL A 482 -15.34 -26.21 3.21
C VAL A 482 -16.79 -26.20 2.77
N HIS A 483 -17.03 -25.77 1.53
CA HIS A 483 -18.32 -25.87 0.85
C HIS A 483 -18.15 -26.61 -0.48
N THR A 484 -19.19 -27.32 -0.91
CA THR A 484 -19.21 -28.06 -2.18
C THR A 484 -20.42 -27.75 -3.03
N ALA A 485 -20.27 -27.71 -4.36
CA ALA A 485 -21.35 -27.50 -5.31
C ALA A 485 -21.16 -28.34 -6.59
N ARG A 486 -22.19 -28.38 -7.45
CA ARG A 486 -22.14 -29.02 -8.78
C ARG A 486 -21.85 -28.04 -9.91
N ARG A 487 -21.87 -26.73 -9.61
CA ARG A 487 -21.66 -25.61 -10.52
C ARG A 487 -21.23 -24.39 -9.70
N PRO A 488 -20.54 -23.40 -10.28
CA PRO A 488 -20.00 -22.26 -9.52
C PRO A 488 -21.10 -21.40 -8.88
N GLU A 489 -22.30 -21.33 -9.47
CA GLU A 489 -23.43 -20.58 -8.90
C GLU A 489 -24.03 -21.23 -7.65
N GLY A 490 -23.61 -22.44 -7.27
CA GLY A 490 -24.22 -23.20 -6.20
C GLY A 490 -25.52 -23.91 -6.63
N PRO A 491 -26.38 -24.33 -5.67
CA PRO A 491 -26.24 -24.08 -4.24
C PRO A 491 -25.00 -24.77 -3.66
N TRP A 492 -24.34 -24.08 -2.74
CA TRP A 492 -23.17 -24.56 -2.02
C TRP A 492 -23.59 -25.25 -0.71
N THR A 493 -23.01 -26.42 -0.44
CA THR A 493 -23.29 -27.24 0.74
C THR A 493 -22.08 -27.24 1.67
N TYR A 494 -22.25 -26.76 2.90
CA TYR A 494 -21.23 -26.79 3.94
C TYR A 494 -20.84 -28.22 4.34
N ARG A 495 -19.53 -28.46 4.53
CA ARG A 495 -18.94 -29.78 4.85
C ARG A 495 -18.14 -29.80 6.15
N GLY A 496 -18.12 -28.71 6.91
CA GLY A 496 -17.29 -28.57 8.10
C GLY A 496 -15.96 -27.84 7.84
N PRO A 497 -15.14 -27.68 8.88
CA PRO A 497 -13.79 -27.14 8.75
C PRO A 497 -12.86 -28.13 8.04
N LEU A 498 -12.01 -27.63 7.14
CA LEU A 498 -10.96 -28.39 6.46
C LEU A 498 -9.92 -28.88 7.47
N HIS A 499 -9.45 -27.94 8.28
CA HIS A 499 -8.45 -28.06 9.34
C HIS A 499 -8.58 -26.82 10.26
N HIS A 500 -8.02 -26.86 11.46
CA HIS A 500 -7.97 -25.73 12.40
C HIS A 500 -6.76 -25.85 13.33
N ASN A 501 -6.27 -24.72 13.84
CA ASN A 501 -5.31 -24.70 14.95
C ASN A 501 -6.02 -24.63 16.30
N ASP A 502 -5.33 -25.08 17.36
CA ASP A 502 -5.72 -24.85 18.75
C ASP A 502 -4.82 -23.75 19.32
N LEU A 503 -5.38 -22.56 19.57
CA LEU A 503 -4.65 -21.40 20.09
C LEU A 503 -3.88 -21.68 21.38
N ALA A 504 -4.31 -22.65 22.20
CA ALA A 504 -3.62 -22.97 23.44
C ALA A 504 -2.28 -23.69 23.20
N THR A 505 -2.11 -24.36 22.07
CA THR A 505 -0.93 -25.19 21.77
C THR A 505 -0.18 -24.78 20.51
N VAL A 506 -0.89 -24.15 19.56
CA VAL A 506 -0.42 -23.68 18.25
C VAL A 506 -1.05 -22.31 17.96
N PRO A 507 -0.60 -21.24 18.64
CA PRO A 507 -1.15 -19.89 18.46
C PRO A 507 -0.71 -19.22 17.15
N GLU A 508 0.38 -19.67 16.53
CA GLU A 508 1.07 -18.96 15.44
C GLU A 508 0.14 -18.65 14.24
N PRO A 509 -0.73 -19.57 13.77
CA PRO A 509 -1.69 -19.32 12.69
C PRO A 509 -2.84 -18.36 13.04
N GLY A 510 -2.94 -17.89 14.28
CA GLY A 510 -3.90 -16.85 14.69
C GLY A 510 -5.29 -17.33 15.07
N GLU A 511 -6.14 -16.35 15.38
CA GLU A 511 -7.50 -16.51 15.88
C GLU A 511 -8.51 -16.76 14.74
N ALA A 512 -8.20 -16.24 13.56
CA ALA A 512 -8.87 -16.51 12.31
C ALA A 512 -7.82 -16.68 11.19
N TRP A 513 -8.17 -17.43 10.14
CA TRP A 513 -7.31 -17.57 8.97
C TRP A 513 -7.81 -16.69 7.83
N GLU A 514 -6.90 -15.92 7.25
CA GLU A 514 -7.08 -15.20 5.99
C GLU A 514 -6.44 -15.99 4.85
N LEU A 515 -6.98 -15.79 3.65
CA LEU A 515 -6.44 -16.31 2.40
C LEU A 515 -6.05 -17.81 2.45
N PRO A 516 -6.98 -18.71 2.83
CA PRO A 516 -6.68 -20.13 2.85
C PRO A 516 -6.48 -20.67 1.43
N VAL A 517 -5.31 -21.21 1.13
CA VAL A 517 -4.96 -21.78 -0.19
C VAL A 517 -4.65 -23.25 -0.04
N LEU A 518 -5.28 -24.10 -0.86
CA LEU A 518 -4.99 -25.54 -0.93
C LEU A 518 -4.56 -25.90 -2.35
N LEU A 519 -3.29 -26.27 -2.53
CA LEU A 519 -2.75 -26.68 -3.83
C LEU A 519 -2.18 -28.09 -3.77
N PRO A 520 -2.28 -28.88 -4.85
CA PRO A 520 -1.51 -30.11 -4.94
C PRO A 520 -0.02 -29.78 -4.88
N LEU A 521 0.78 -30.66 -4.28
CA LEU A 521 2.21 -30.48 -4.16
C LEU A 521 2.93 -31.50 -5.05
N PRO A 522 3.23 -31.15 -6.31
CA PRO A 522 3.85 -32.11 -7.24
C PRO A 522 5.24 -32.51 -6.75
N GLY A 523 5.72 -33.67 -7.17
CA GLY A 523 7.09 -34.08 -6.96
C GLY A 523 8.03 -33.38 -7.94
N PRO A 524 9.34 -33.64 -7.86
CA PRO A 524 10.30 -33.07 -8.80
C PRO A 524 9.89 -33.39 -10.24
N LYS A 525 9.88 -32.38 -11.11
CA LYS A 525 9.43 -32.47 -12.52
C LYS A 525 7.93 -32.74 -12.73
N GLY A 526 7.08 -32.40 -11.75
CA GLY A 526 5.61 -32.39 -11.93
C GLY A 526 4.92 -33.74 -11.69
N SER A 527 5.60 -34.72 -11.09
CA SER A 527 4.98 -36.02 -10.79
C SER A 527 3.87 -35.88 -9.73
N ARG A 528 2.79 -36.64 -9.85
CA ARG A 528 1.72 -36.63 -8.84
C ARG A 528 2.20 -37.34 -7.58
N THR A 529 1.99 -36.71 -6.42
CA THR A 529 2.40 -37.23 -5.10
C THR A 529 1.21 -37.62 -4.22
N GLY A 530 0.02 -37.10 -4.52
CA GLY A 530 -1.14 -37.16 -3.62
C GLY A 530 -1.06 -36.21 -2.43
N LYS A 531 0.03 -35.47 -2.28
CA LYS A 531 0.22 -34.46 -1.23
C LYS A 531 -0.27 -33.09 -1.67
N HIS A 532 -0.64 -32.30 -0.69
CA HIS A 532 -1.12 -30.93 -0.84
C HIS A 532 -0.36 -30.03 0.14
N ILE A 533 -0.28 -28.75 -0.22
CA ILE A 533 0.11 -27.68 0.68
C ILE A 533 -1.13 -26.86 1.04
N LEU A 534 -1.37 -26.67 2.34
CA LEU A 534 -2.36 -25.74 2.88
C LEU A 534 -1.62 -24.52 3.40
N LEU A 535 -1.87 -23.33 2.86
CA LEU A 535 -1.31 -22.05 3.33
C LEU A 535 -2.39 -21.15 3.92
N VAL A 536 -2.03 -20.35 4.92
CA VAL A 536 -2.90 -19.35 5.56
C VAL A 536 -2.09 -18.13 6.00
N SER A 537 -2.76 -16.98 6.07
CA SER A 537 -2.29 -15.80 6.79
C SER A 537 -2.98 -15.67 8.15
N PRO A 538 -2.24 -15.37 9.24
CA PRO A 538 -2.80 -15.26 10.57
C PRO A 538 -3.49 -13.92 10.78
N TRP A 539 -4.71 -13.95 11.32
CA TRP A 539 -5.44 -12.76 11.76
C TRP A 539 -5.73 -12.80 13.25
N TRP A 540 -5.62 -11.63 13.88
CA TRP A 540 -5.83 -11.40 15.31
C TRP A 540 -6.70 -10.16 15.49
N GLU A 541 -7.62 -10.18 16.46
CA GLU A 541 -8.49 -9.03 16.75
C GLU A 541 -7.72 -7.85 17.36
N ALA A 542 -6.68 -8.14 18.14
CA ALA A 542 -5.77 -7.16 18.73
C ALA A 542 -4.40 -7.20 18.07
N PHE A 543 -3.59 -6.16 18.28
CA PHE A 543 -2.20 -6.15 17.82
C PHE A 543 -1.46 -7.40 18.29
N HIS A 544 -0.82 -8.08 17.35
CA HIS A 544 0.02 -9.23 17.63
C HIS A 544 1.28 -9.15 16.75
N PRO A 545 2.48 -9.50 17.27
CA PRO A 545 3.71 -9.45 16.49
C PRO A 545 3.66 -10.25 15.19
N ASN A 546 2.87 -11.33 15.14
CA ASN A 546 2.71 -12.17 13.95
C ASN A 546 1.51 -11.79 13.05
N ALA A 547 0.64 -10.87 13.48
CA ALA A 547 -0.57 -10.53 12.72
C ALA A 547 -0.19 -10.01 11.33
N VAL A 548 -0.78 -10.59 10.28
CA VAL A 548 -0.61 -10.20 8.85
C VAL A 548 0.83 -10.13 8.33
N LYS A 549 1.83 -10.65 9.05
CA LYS A 549 3.27 -10.58 8.70
C LYS A 549 3.86 -11.86 8.14
N HIS A 550 3.22 -12.99 8.45
CA HIS A 550 3.77 -14.30 8.13
C HIS A 550 2.77 -15.12 7.35
N THR A 551 3.29 -16.05 6.56
CA THR A 551 2.49 -17.09 5.92
C THR A 551 2.86 -18.42 6.55
N TYR A 552 1.86 -19.15 7.02
CA TYR A 552 2.04 -20.47 7.62
C TYR A 552 1.51 -21.56 6.70
N TYR A 553 2.18 -22.72 6.71
CA TYR A 553 1.77 -23.85 5.89
C TYR A 553 1.85 -25.21 6.58
N TRP A 554 1.07 -26.14 6.03
CA TRP A 554 1.17 -27.58 6.27
C TRP A 554 1.30 -28.36 4.97
N ILE A 555 2.09 -29.42 4.99
CA ILE A 555 2.05 -30.48 3.97
C ILE A 555 1.15 -31.60 4.49
N GLY A 556 0.30 -32.15 3.63
CA GLY A 556 -0.62 -33.20 4.04
C GLY A 556 -1.44 -33.77 2.90
N THR A 557 -2.55 -34.42 3.25
CA THR A 557 -3.44 -35.08 2.30
C THR A 557 -4.85 -34.51 2.44
N PHE A 558 -5.45 -34.12 1.32
CA PHE A 558 -6.86 -33.75 1.25
C PHE A 558 -7.71 -34.96 0.88
N ASP A 559 -8.65 -35.32 1.75
CA ASP A 559 -9.64 -36.37 1.50
C ASP A 559 -10.92 -35.74 0.95
N LYS A 560 -11.26 -36.07 -0.29
CA LYS A 560 -12.45 -35.56 -1.01
C LYS A 560 -13.77 -36.07 -0.44
N ASP A 561 -13.79 -37.27 0.13
CA ASP A 561 -15.01 -37.90 0.65
C ASP A 561 -15.42 -37.25 1.97
N THR A 562 -14.43 -37.01 2.84
CA THR A 562 -14.66 -36.37 4.14
C THR A 562 -14.52 -34.85 4.12
N CYS A 563 -13.93 -34.29 3.05
CA CYS A 563 -13.56 -32.87 2.94
C CYS A 563 -12.68 -32.42 4.12
N ARG A 564 -11.65 -33.20 4.45
CA ARG A 564 -10.70 -32.91 5.53
C ARG A 564 -9.28 -32.92 5.03
N PHE A 565 -8.45 -32.09 5.64
CA PHE A 565 -7.00 -32.10 5.43
C PHE A 565 -6.33 -32.76 6.63
N THR A 566 -5.54 -33.80 6.37
CA THR A 566 -4.70 -34.45 7.39
C THR A 566 -3.25 -34.00 7.18
N PRO A 567 -2.69 -33.18 8.09
CA PRO A 567 -1.31 -32.75 7.99
C PRO A 567 -0.36 -33.92 8.28
N ASP A 568 0.81 -33.92 7.63
CA ASP A 568 1.90 -34.85 7.90
C ASP A 568 2.74 -34.44 9.11
N HIS A 569 2.50 -33.23 9.64
CA HIS A 569 3.18 -32.67 10.80
C HIS A 569 2.21 -31.78 11.61
N ASP A 570 2.21 -31.91 12.94
CA ASP A 570 1.19 -31.28 13.78
C ASP A 570 1.27 -29.75 13.79
N LYS A 571 2.49 -29.20 13.82
CA LYS A 571 2.72 -27.76 13.83
C LYS A 571 2.88 -27.19 12.43
N PRO A 572 2.34 -25.99 12.15
CA PRO A 572 2.62 -25.27 10.92
C PRO A 572 4.12 -24.97 10.83
N ARG A 573 4.57 -24.71 9.61
CA ARG A 573 5.87 -24.11 9.34
C ARG A 573 5.67 -22.73 8.73
N GLU A 574 6.56 -21.82 9.04
CA GLU A 574 6.61 -20.52 8.37
C GLU A 574 7.14 -20.71 6.95
N PHE A 575 6.52 -20.04 5.98
CA PHE A 575 6.85 -20.19 4.57
C PHE A 575 8.12 -19.44 4.17
N ASP A 576 8.34 -18.26 4.75
CA ASP A 576 9.38 -17.31 4.40
C ASP A 576 10.01 -16.75 5.68
N PHE A 577 11.32 -16.53 5.71
CA PHE A 577 12.01 -16.01 6.90
C PHE A 577 11.90 -14.49 7.09
N GLY A 578 11.42 -13.78 6.06
CA GLY A 578 11.14 -12.36 6.11
C GLY A 578 9.69 -12.07 6.47
N GLU A 579 9.42 -10.85 6.93
CA GLU A 579 8.07 -10.41 7.33
C GLU A 579 7.21 -9.91 6.16
N HIS A 580 7.59 -10.21 4.91
CA HIS A 580 7.02 -9.60 3.72
C HIS A 580 6.58 -10.60 2.64
N PHE A 581 6.52 -11.90 2.94
CA PHE A 581 5.77 -12.85 2.11
C PHE A 581 4.41 -13.11 2.80
N THR A 582 3.42 -12.29 2.45
CA THR A 582 2.09 -12.37 3.07
C THR A 582 1.00 -12.47 2.01
N GLY A 583 -0.21 -12.76 2.46
CA GLY A 583 -1.38 -12.90 1.62
C GLY A 583 -1.22 -13.90 0.47
N PRO A 584 -1.00 -15.20 0.78
CA PRO A 584 -0.72 -16.20 -0.24
C PRO A 584 -1.92 -16.37 -1.18
N SER A 585 -1.64 -16.45 -2.48
CA SER A 585 -2.58 -16.94 -3.49
C SER A 585 -1.86 -17.89 -4.42
N GLY A 586 -2.59 -18.68 -5.19
CA GLY A 586 -1.94 -19.58 -6.13
C GLY A 586 -2.90 -20.43 -6.95
N PHE A 587 -2.33 -21.13 -7.91
CA PHE A 587 -3.06 -22.00 -8.82
C PHE A 587 -2.13 -23.08 -9.38
N VAL A 588 -2.74 -24.04 -10.08
CA VAL A 588 -2.00 -25.02 -10.87
C VAL A 588 -1.86 -24.48 -12.29
N THR A 589 -0.63 -24.28 -12.74
CA THR A 589 -0.33 -23.84 -14.11
C THR A 589 -0.66 -24.94 -15.14
N PRO A 590 -0.79 -24.59 -16.43
CA PRO A 590 -1.06 -25.59 -17.48
C PRO A 590 -0.01 -26.69 -17.61
N ASP A 591 1.23 -26.42 -17.19
CA ASP A 591 2.33 -27.40 -17.15
C ASP A 591 2.39 -28.20 -15.84
N GLY A 592 1.40 -28.04 -14.96
CA GLY A 592 1.21 -28.86 -13.75
C GLY A 592 2.03 -28.43 -12.54
N ARG A 593 2.65 -27.25 -12.56
CA ARG A 593 3.30 -26.66 -11.37
C ARG A 593 2.24 -26.02 -10.47
N SER A 594 2.49 -26.08 -9.16
CA SER A 594 1.80 -25.22 -8.22
C SER A 594 2.62 -23.94 -8.06
N VAL A 595 2.02 -22.82 -8.43
CA VAL A 595 2.65 -21.50 -8.37
C VAL A 595 1.91 -20.65 -7.35
N LEU A 596 2.69 -20.01 -6.47
CA LEU A 596 2.22 -19.09 -5.45
C LEU A 596 2.60 -17.65 -5.79
N PHE A 597 1.72 -16.74 -5.39
CA PHE A 597 1.89 -15.30 -5.40
C PHE A 597 1.73 -14.80 -3.97
N SER A 598 2.37 -13.68 -3.66
CA SER A 598 2.29 -13.00 -2.37
C SER A 598 2.29 -11.50 -2.58
N ILE A 599 1.79 -10.77 -1.60
CA ILE A 599 2.11 -9.36 -1.45
C ILE A 599 3.39 -9.20 -0.67
N THR A 600 4.15 -8.18 -1.06
CA THR A 600 5.23 -7.64 -0.28
C THR A 600 4.82 -6.30 0.31
N GLN A 601 4.11 -6.37 1.44
CA GLN A 601 3.67 -5.19 2.18
C GLN A 601 4.90 -4.41 2.63
N ASP A 602 4.93 -3.11 2.39
CA ASP A 602 5.99 -2.27 2.93
C ASP A 602 5.68 -1.78 4.34
N ARG A 603 6.63 -1.06 4.91
CA ARG A 603 6.54 -0.41 6.21
C ARG A 603 6.77 1.10 6.10
N ARG A 604 6.53 1.66 4.91
CA ARG A 604 6.60 3.10 4.75
C ARG A 604 5.44 3.73 5.51
N SER A 605 5.68 4.90 6.06
CA SER A 605 4.63 5.66 6.71
C SER A 605 3.61 6.17 5.69
N GLU A 606 2.44 6.57 6.18
CA GLU A 606 1.39 7.16 5.36
C GLU A 606 1.88 8.43 4.62
N GLN A 607 2.76 9.23 5.24
CA GLN A 607 3.42 10.36 4.58
C GLN A 607 4.32 9.90 3.42
N GLN A 608 5.10 8.85 3.61
CA GLN A 608 5.95 8.30 2.54
C GLN A 608 5.10 7.67 1.42
N HIS A 609 3.96 7.05 1.74
CA HIS A 609 2.96 6.61 0.76
C HIS A 609 2.37 7.78 -0.01
N ALA A 610 1.96 8.85 0.66
CA ALA A 610 1.43 10.05 0.01
C ALA A 610 2.44 10.65 -0.98
N GLN A 611 3.69 10.82 -0.52
CA GLN A 611 4.80 11.39 -1.29
C GLN A 611 5.29 10.52 -2.46
N SER A 612 5.04 9.21 -2.40
CA SER A 612 5.36 8.30 -3.51
C SER A 612 4.18 8.05 -4.44
N GLY A 613 2.94 8.22 -3.98
CA GLY A 613 1.72 7.96 -4.73
C GLY A 613 1.45 6.49 -5.03
N TRP A 614 2.16 5.57 -4.37
CA TRP A 614 1.94 4.13 -4.46
C TRP A 614 2.28 3.44 -3.14
N ALA A 615 1.65 2.29 -2.89
CA ALA A 615 1.95 1.46 -1.73
C ALA A 615 1.92 -0.02 -2.11
N HIS A 616 2.92 -0.75 -1.61
CA HIS A 616 3.09 -2.19 -1.76
C HIS A 616 3.29 -2.66 -3.21
N ASN A 617 3.59 -3.95 -3.37
CA ASN A 617 3.77 -4.63 -4.65
C ASN A 617 3.61 -6.15 -4.45
N ALA A 618 3.54 -6.91 -5.53
CA ALA A 618 3.64 -8.37 -5.50
C ALA A 618 5.09 -8.84 -5.30
N GLY A 619 5.28 -9.97 -4.62
CA GLY A 619 6.54 -10.72 -4.66
C GLY A 619 6.75 -11.42 -6.01
N MET A 620 7.95 -11.95 -6.25
CA MET A 620 8.19 -12.80 -7.42
C MET A 620 7.38 -14.10 -7.26
N PRO A 621 6.62 -14.54 -8.29
CA PRO A 621 5.90 -15.81 -8.17
C PRO A 621 6.87 -16.97 -7.95
N VAL A 622 6.49 -17.91 -7.08
CA VAL A 622 7.33 -19.06 -6.72
C VAL A 622 6.68 -20.37 -7.12
N SER A 623 7.47 -21.31 -7.60
CA SER A 623 7.04 -22.70 -7.79
C SER A 623 7.30 -23.50 -6.52
N VAL A 624 6.30 -24.29 -6.10
CA VAL A 624 6.42 -25.19 -4.94
C VAL A 624 6.29 -26.66 -5.32
N TRP A 625 7.06 -27.52 -4.66
CA TRP A 625 7.04 -28.97 -4.89
C TRP A 625 7.38 -29.76 -3.62
N LEU A 626 7.07 -31.05 -3.62
CA LEU A 626 7.43 -31.98 -2.56
C LEU A 626 8.82 -32.54 -2.85
N ARG A 627 9.77 -32.31 -1.96
CA ARG A 627 11.13 -32.86 -2.08
C ARG A 627 11.16 -34.34 -1.70
N PRO A 628 12.19 -35.09 -2.14
CA PRO A 628 12.32 -36.52 -1.82
C PRO A 628 12.41 -36.83 -0.32
N ASP A 629 12.86 -35.87 0.50
CA ASP A 629 12.94 -35.96 1.96
C ASP A 629 11.61 -35.61 2.67
N GLY A 630 10.55 -35.31 1.91
CA GLY A 630 9.24 -34.93 2.43
C GLY A 630 9.11 -33.47 2.83
N THR A 631 10.13 -32.64 2.60
CA THR A 631 10.09 -31.19 2.87
C THR A 631 9.58 -30.39 1.67
N LEU A 632 9.26 -29.12 1.91
CA LEU A 632 8.85 -28.19 0.87
C LEU A 632 10.06 -27.78 0.03
N GLY A 633 9.92 -27.82 -1.29
CA GLY A 633 10.79 -27.13 -2.22
C GLY A 633 10.16 -25.83 -2.69
N VAL A 634 10.96 -24.77 -2.78
CA VAL A 634 10.53 -23.43 -3.22
C VAL A 634 11.65 -22.75 -4.02
N GLU A 635 11.30 -22.21 -5.18
CA GLU A 635 12.16 -21.37 -6.02
C GLU A 635 11.31 -20.36 -6.82
N PRO A 636 11.87 -19.21 -7.24
CA PRO A 636 11.23 -18.35 -8.23
C PRO A 636 10.85 -19.14 -9.48
N ILE A 637 9.74 -18.77 -10.11
CA ILE A 637 9.36 -19.35 -11.40
C ILE A 637 10.52 -19.24 -12.40
N ALA A 638 10.70 -20.28 -13.23
CA ALA A 638 11.78 -20.33 -14.20
C ALA A 638 11.71 -19.16 -15.21
N GLU A 639 10.52 -18.63 -15.45
CA GLU A 639 10.26 -17.48 -16.29
C GLU A 639 10.93 -16.19 -15.81
N ALA A 640 11.27 -16.06 -14.51
CA ALA A 640 12.05 -14.94 -14.00
C ALA A 640 13.38 -14.76 -14.75
N ALA A 641 13.97 -15.85 -15.27
CA ALA A 641 15.19 -15.78 -16.08
C ALA A 641 15.00 -15.01 -17.41
N ARG A 642 13.77 -14.83 -17.90
CA ARG A 642 13.48 -14.03 -19.11
C ARG A 642 13.71 -12.54 -18.91
N LEU A 643 13.67 -12.07 -17.66
CA LEU A 643 13.97 -10.70 -17.29
C LEU A 643 15.49 -10.43 -17.28
N ARG A 644 16.35 -11.47 -17.32
CA ARG A 644 17.81 -11.29 -17.35
C ARG A 644 18.25 -10.54 -18.61
N GLY A 645 18.89 -9.40 -18.40
CA GLY A 645 19.61 -8.63 -19.40
C GLY A 645 21.09 -8.99 -19.44
N LYS A 646 21.94 -7.95 -19.38
CA LYS A 646 23.40 -8.11 -19.45
C LYS A 646 23.92 -8.90 -18.25
N GLN A 647 24.70 -9.96 -18.50
CA GLN A 647 25.51 -10.60 -17.47
C GLN A 647 26.66 -9.67 -17.07
N LEU A 648 26.68 -9.23 -15.82
CA LEU A 648 27.65 -8.30 -15.25
C LEU A 648 28.89 -9.03 -14.71
N ALA A 649 28.69 -10.20 -14.11
CA ALA A 649 29.77 -11.03 -13.60
C ALA A 649 29.53 -12.51 -13.88
N ARG A 650 30.63 -13.23 -14.09
CA ARG A 650 30.69 -14.69 -14.19
C ARG A 650 31.97 -15.18 -13.56
N ILE A 651 31.88 -15.68 -12.33
CA ILE A 651 33.01 -16.08 -11.50
C ILE A 651 32.88 -17.56 -11.14
N ARG A 652 33.99 -18.32 -11.18
CA ARG A 652 34.00 -19.78 -10.95
C ARG A 652 35.24 -20.17 -10.17
N GLN A 653 35.09 -21.14 -9.26
CA GLN A 653 36.18 -21.85 -8.60
C GLN A 653 37.27 -20.93 -8.03
N THR A 654 36.88 -19.93 -7.25
CA THR A 654 37.81 -18.92 -6.70
C THR A 654 37.60 -18.71 -5.21
N SER A 655 38.57 -18.12 -4.52
CA SER A 655 38.37 -17.69 -3.13
C SER A 655 37.40 -16.51 -3.05
N VAL A 656 36.79 -16.30 -1.88
CA VAL A 656 35.88 -15.18 -1.64
C VAL A 656 36.55 -13.83 -1.88
N GLU A 657 37.82 -13.65 -1.46
CA GLU A 657 38.55 -12.38 -1.62
C GLU A 657 38.80 -12.05 -3.09
N GLU A 658 39.13 -13.04 -3.92
CA GLU A 658 39.30 -12.83 -5.36
C GLU A 658 37.96 -12.63 -6.08
N ALA A 659 36.87 -13.25 -5.60
CA ALA A 659 35.55 -12.97 -6.11
C ALA A 659 35.12 -11.53 -5.80
N ASP A 660 35.32 -11.06 -4.58
CA ASP A 660 35.05 -9.69 -4.14
C ASP A 660 35.81 -8.67 -4.99
N ARG A 661 37.12 -8.87 -5.22
CA ARG A 661 37.90 -8.02 -6.14
C ARG A 661 37.32 -7.94 -7.54
N ARG A 662 36.72 -9.02 -8.05
CA ARG A 662 36.08 -9.04 -9.37
C ARG A 662 34.69 -8.41 -9.38
N LEU A 663 34.05 -8.27 -8.22
CA LEU A 663 32.78 -7.57 -8.05
C LEU A 663 32.96 -6.06 -7.85
N ALA A 664 34.18 -5.57 -7.60
CA ALA A 664 34.44 -4.15 -7.32
C ALA A 664 33.87 -3.18 -8.39
N ASP A 665 33.84 -3.58 -9.67
CA ASP A 665 33.29 -2.79 -10.77
C ASP A 665 31.83 -3.16 -11.13
N VAL A 666 31.19 -4.06 -10.36
CA VAL A 666 29.80 -4.48 -10.56
C VAL A 666 28.89 -3.55 -9.76
N SER A 667 28.00 -2.86 -10.46
CA SER A 667 27.01 -1.96 -9.88
C SER A 667 25.65 -2.17 -10.53
N GLY A 668 24.60 -2.18 -9.70
CA GLY A 668 23.20 -2.19 -10.12
C GLY A 668 22.22 -2.25 -8.96
N ASP A 669 21.03 -1.73 -9.21
CA ASP A 669 19.86 -1.68 -8.32
C ASP A 669 18.74 -2.66 -8.75
N MET A 670 18.89 -3.28 -9.92
CA MET A 670 18.05 -4.36 -10.44
C MET A 670 18.92 -5.56 -10.85
N LEU A 671 19.05 -6.58 -10.00
CA LEU A 671 19.97 -7.69 -10.16
C LEU A 671 19.31 -9.06 -9.90
N ASP A 672 19.74 -10.07 -10.65
CA ASP A 672 19.58 -11.49 -10.32
C ASP A 672 20.98 -12.05 -10.05
N ILE A 673 21.19 -12.55 -8.83
CA ILE A 673 22.47 -13.02 -8.34
C ILE A 673 22.32 -14.50 -7.99
N GLU A 674 23.08 -15.38 -8.67
CA GLU A 674 23.11 -16.81 -8.35
C GLU A 674 24.51 -17.18 -7.86
N ALA A 675 24.60 -17.74 -6.66
CA ALA A 675 25.84 -18.16 -6.03
C ALA A 675 25.77 -19.61 -5.54
N VAL A 676 26.86 -20.33 -5.69
CA VAL A 676 27.14 -21.60 -5.01
C VAL A 676 28.45 -21.44 -4.28
N ILE A 677 28.41 -21.62 -2.96
CA ILE A 677 29.53 -21.35 -2.06
C ILE A 677 29.82 -22.60 -1.24
N ASP A 678 31.09 -22.99 -1.20
CA ASP A 678 31.61 -24.01 -0.29
C ASP A 678 32.21 -23.27 0.92
N PRO A 679 31.60 -23.37 2.11
CA PRO A 679 32.07 -22.64 3.29
C PRO A 679 33.44 -23.05 3.80
N ARG A 680 33.89 -24.28 3.51
CA ARG A 680 35.11 -24.90 4.07
C ARG A 680 35.24 -24.70 5.59
N ASP A 681 36.13 -23.83 6.04
CA ASP A 681 36.40 -23.53 7.46
C ASP A 681 35.97 -22.11 7.88
N ALA A 682 35.33 -21.34 7.00
CA ALA A 682 34.75 -20.04 7.35
C ALA A 682 33.60 -20.20 8.35
N THR A 683 33.58 -19.39 9.40
CA THR A 683 32.46 -19.34 10.35
C THR A 683 31.27 -18.58 9.76
N THR A 684 31.55 -17.54 8.98
CA THR A 684 30.51 -16.67 8.40
C THR A 684 30.85 -16.32 6.96
N ILE A 685 29.86 -16.34 6.09
CA ILE A 685 29.96 -15.85 4.71
C ILE A 685 28.91 -14.76 4.52
N THR A 686 29.30 -13.60 3.99
CA THR A 686 28.38 -12.47 3.79
C THR A 686 28.42 -11.96 2.34
N LEU A 687 27.24 -11.77 1.75
CA LEU A 687 27.02 -10.99 0.54
C LEU A 687 26.35 -9.67 0.92
N ALA A 688 27.06 -8.55 0.77
CA ALA A 688 26.48 -7.22 0.88
C ALA A 688 25.91 -6.80 -0.49
N VAL A 689 24.67 -6.31 -0.49
CA VAL A 689 24.01 -5.71 -1.66
C VAL A 689 23.58 -4.28 -1.35
N ARG A 690 23.32 -3.48 -2.39
CA ARG A 690 23.06 -2.04 -2.24
C ARG A 690 24.14 -1.35 -1.41
N ALA A 691 25.39 -1.76 -1.61
CA ALA A 691 26.51 -1.29 -0.82
C ALA A 691 27.07 0.02 -1.41
N SER A 692 27.12 1.09 -0.61
CA SER A 692 27.86 2.30 -0.94
C SER A 692 29.37 2.04 -0.94
N ALA A 693 30.15 2.92 -1.58
CA ALA A 693 31.61 2.75 -1.69
C ALA A 693 32.33 2.81 -0.32
N ASP A 694 31.75 3.50 0.65
CA ASP A 694 32.25 3.59 2.04
C ASP A 694 31.59 2.60 3.01
N GLY A 695 30.55 1.88 2.57
CA GLY A 695 29.80 0.93 3.41
C GLY A 695 28.83 1.57 4.41
N SER A 696 28.57 2.89 4.31
CA SER A 696 27.59 3.56 5.17
C SER A 696 26.15 3.12 4.91
N GLU A 697 25.80 2.78 3.66
CA GLU A 697 24.56 2.09 3.30
C GLU A 697 24.87 0.73 2.68
N GLN A 698 24.23 -0.33 3.18
CA GLN A 698 24.31 -1.69 2.68
C GLN A 698 23.25 -2.58 3.34
N THR A 699 22.86 -3.64 2.64
CA THR A 699 22.05 -4.73 3.19
C THR A 699 22.85 -6.02 3.14
N LEU A 700 22.95 -6.76 4.24
CA LEU A 700 23.83 -7.92 4.36
C LEU A 700 23.02 -9.21 4.33
N LEU A 701 23.38 -10.14 3.44
CA LEU A 701 22.91 -11.53 3.45
C LEU A 701 24.04 -12.42 3.99
N SER A 702 23.86 -13.02 5.16
CA SER A 702 24.90 -13.79 5.85
C SER A 702 24.49 -15.22 6.11
N TYR A 703 25.43 -16.15 6.01
CA TYR A 703 25.29 -17.51 6.50
C TYR A 703 26.31 -17.79 7.61
N ASP A 704 25.82 -18.14 8.79
CA ASP A 704 26.60 -18.63 9.92
C ASP A 704 26.65 -20.16 9.88
N THR A 705 27.86 -20.71 9.71
CA THR A 705 28.08 -22.16 9.63
C THR A 705 28.06 -22.85 10.99
N THR A 706 28.22 -22.11 12.08
CA THR A 706 28.23 -22.63 13.45
C THR A 706 26.82 -22.76 14.01
N GLU A 707 25.95 -21.79 13.68
CA GLU A 707 24.54 -21.78 14.08
C GLU A 707 23.60 -22.37 13.02
N HIS A 708 24.12 -22.69 11.82
CA HIS A 708 23.34 -23.11 10.66
C HIS A 708 22.22 -22.11 10.33
N ARG A 709 22.55 -20.82 10.33
CA ARG A 709 21.58 -19.72 10.26
C ARG A 709 21.87 -18.83 9.06
N PHE A 710 20.85 -18.60 8.24
CA PHE A 710 20.87 -17.59 7.19
C PHE A 710 20.13 -16.34 7.66
N SER A 711 20.70 -15.16 7.46
CA SER A 711 20.12 -13.88 7.87
C SER A 711 20.20 -12.81 6.80
N LEU A 712 19.25 -11.87 6.87
CA LEU A 712 19.24 -10.60 6.17
C LEU A 712 19.28 -9.47 7.21
N ASP A 713 20.37 -8.71 7.24
CA ASP A 713 20.53 -7.54 8.11
C ASP A 713 20.30 -6.24 7.33
N ARG A 714 19.28 -5.48 7.74
CA ARG A 714 18.88 -4.20 7.18
C ARG A 714 19.31 -2.99 8.04
N GLY A 715 20.12 -3.19 9.08
CA GLY A 715 20.55 -2.16 10.03
C GLY A 715 21.21 -0.94 9.38
N ARG A 716 21.83 -1.12 8.20
CA ARG A 716 22.41 -0.05 7.38
C ARG A 716 21.79 0.06 5.99
N SER A 717 20.58 -0.47 5.79
CA SER A 717 19.94 -0.46 4.46
C SER A 717 19.44 0.93 4.02
N SER A 718 19.40 1.90 4.93
CA SER A 718 18.97 3.27 4.68
C SER A 718 19.55 4.24 5.72
N LEU A 719 19.94 5.44 5.29
CA LEU A 719 20.23 6.58 6.17
C LEU A 719 18.96 7.32 6.61
N ASP A 720 17.80 7.03 6.02
CA ASP A 720 16.53 7.60 6.48
C ASP A 720 16.18 6.99 7.85
N PRO A 721 16.03 7.79 8.92
CA PRO A 721 15.66 7.29 10.24
C PRO A 721 14.22 6.77 10.27
N ASP A 722 13.33 7.22 9.37
CA ASP A 722 11.92 6.81 9.33
C ASP A 722 11.74 5.41 8.70
N VAL A 723 12.79 4.85 8.09
CA VAL A 723 12.76 3.51 7.51
C VAL A 723 12.96 2.47 8.60
N ARG A 724 11.98 1.57 8.77
CA ARG A 724 12.10 0.42 9.67
C ARG A 724 13.24 -0.52 9.25
N LYS A 725 14.21 -0.69 10.15
CA LYS A 725 15.38 -1.56 10.00
C LYS A 725 15.24 -2.78 10.91
N GLY A 726 16.06 -3.81 10.68
CA GLY A 726 16.06 -5.01 11.50
C GLY A 726 16.73 -6.20 10.82
N VAL A 727 16.77 -7.32 11.53
CA VAL A 727 17.34 -8.58 11.05
C VAL A 727 16.24 -9.61 10.89
N HIS A 728 16.20 -10.25 9.73
CA HIS A 728 15.39 -11.45 9.48
C HIS A 728 16.33 -12.66 9.40
N ALA A 729 15.94 -13.80 9.96
CA ALA A 729 16.80 -14.98 9.95
C ALA A 729 16.01 -16.28 10.11
N GLY A 730 16.60 -17.38 9.62
CA GLY A 730 16.06 -18.71 9.79
C GLY A 730 17.13 -19.80 9.66
N THR A 731 16.80 -21.01 10.12
CA THR A 731 17.72 -22.15 10.07
C THR A 731 17.82 -22.68 8.64
N VAL A 732 19.05 -22.87 8.15
CA VAL A 732 19.35 -23.39 6.82
C VAL A 732 20.44 -24.46 6.91
N GLU A 733 20.06 -25.66 6.45
CA GLU A 733 21.01 -26.75 6.22
C GLU A 733 21.68 -26.62 4.86
N LEU A 734 22.97 -26.96 4.78
CA LEU A 734 23.73 -26.98 3.54
C LEU A 734 23.31 -28.16 2.65
N ASP A 735 23.18 -27.91 1.34
CA ASP A 735 22.87 -28.96 0.35
C ASP A 735 24.16 -29.54 -0.21
N GLY A 736 24.49 -30.77 0.20
CA GLY A 736 25.75 -31.41 -0.18
C GLY A 736 26.99 -30.68 0.36
N GLY A 737 26.87 -30.00 1.51
CA GLY A 737 27.93 -29.19 2.11
C GLY A 737 28.11 -27.82 1.46
N GLN A 738 27.21 -27.40 0.56
CA GLN A 738 27.28 -26.12 -0.14
C GLN A 738 26.06 -25.24 0.16
N LEU A 739 26.29 -23.93 0.13
CA LEU A 739 25.25 -22.90 0.17
C LEU A 739 24.94 -22.47 -1.27
N LYS A 740 23.72 -22.77 -1.73
CA LYS A 740 23.17 -22.29 -2.99
C LYS A 740 22.23 -21.13 -2.69
N LEU A 741 22.53 -19.97 -3.24
CA LEU A 741 21.81 -18.73 -3.00
C LEU A 741 21.38 -18.14 -4.33
N ARG A 742 20.10 -17.76 -4.46
CA ARG A 742 19.62 -16.87 -5.51
C ARG A 742 19.03 -15.62 -4.88
N VAL A 743 19.51 -14.44 -5.25
CA VAL A 743 19.00 -13.15 -4.78
C VAL A 743 18.39 -12.38 -5.94
N LEU A 744 17.13 -12.00 -5.81
CA LEU A 744 16.45 -11.06 -6.71
C LEU A 744 16.41 -9.70 -6.00
N LEU A 745 17.11 -8.72 -6.57
CA LEU A 745 17.19 -7.37 -6.06
C LEU A 745 16.51 -6.44 -7.04
N ASP A 746 15.52 -5.68 -6.57
CA ASP A 746 14.86 -4.58 -7.29
C ASP A 746 15.03 -3.29 -6.47
N HIS A 747 14.53 -2.16 -6.97
CA HIS A 747 14.70 -0.85 -6.34
C HIS A 747 14.42 -0.82 -4.83
N SER A 748 13.28 -1.34 -4.38
CA SER A 748 12.99 -1.50 -2.94
C SER A 748 12.69 -2.93 -2.52
N MET A 749 12.92 -3.91 -3.39
CA MET A 749 12.66 -5.33 -3.13
C MET A 749 13.96 -6.11 -3.00
N LEU A 750 13.98 -7.06 -2.07
CA LEU A 750 15.03 -8.05 -1.95
C LEU A 750 14.40 -9.39 -1.58
N GLU A 751 14.56 -10.37 -2.46
CA GLU A 751 14.16 -11.76 -2.23
C GLU A 751 15.38 -12.67 -2.31
N ALA A 752 15.54 -13.56 -1.33
CA ALA A 752 16.62 -14.55 -1.29
C ALA A 752 16.04 -15.96 -1.18
N TYR A 753 16.54 -16.86 -2.01
CA TYR A 753 16.15 -18.27 -2.04
C TYR A 753 17.37 -19.14 -1.81
N VAL A 754 17.26 -20.03 -0.82
CA VAL A 754 18.42 -20.77 -0.30
C VAL A 754 18.17 -22.27 -0.43
N ASN A 755 19.08 -22.96 -1.11
CA ASN A 755 19.09 -24.42 -1.32
C ASN A 755 17.81 -25.03 -1.94
N GLY A 756 16.95 -24.18 -2.52
CA GLY A 756 15.64 -24.58 -3.02
C GLY A 756 14.70 -25.11 -1.93
N THR A 757 14.88 -24.66 -0.69
CA THR A 757 14.11 -25.07 0.50
C THR A 757 13.53 -23.90 1.29
N ASN A 758 14.20 -22.75 1.28
CA ASN A 758 13.81 -21.60 2.08
C ASN A 758 13.77 -20.34 1.22
N SER A 759 12.85 -19.43 1.56
CA SER A 759 12.78 -18.08 1.00
C SER A 759 12.89 -17.02 2.10
N LEU A 760 13.33 -15.83 1.73
CA LEU A 760 13.37 -14.65 2.57
C LEU A 760 13.02 -13.43 1.71
N THR A 761 11.91 -12.78 2.02
CA THR A 761 11.37 -11.63 1.29
C THR A 761 11.45 -10.38 2.16
N SER A 762 12.04 -9.31 1.64
CA SER A 762 12.20 -8.06 2.38
C SER A 762 12.18 -6.80 1.54
N ARG A 763 12.07 -5.65 2.23
CA ARG A 763 12.07 -4.31 1.65
C ARG A 763 13.30 -3.52 2.09
N THR A 764 13.88 -2.76 1.16
CA THR A 764 15.02 -1.87 1.41
C THR A 764 14.76 -0.51 0.79
N TYR A 765 15.18 0.58 1.45
CA TYR A 765 14.92 1.96 1.00
C TYR A 765 16.18 2.82 1.08
N PRO A 766 17.24 2.46 0.34
CA PRO A 766 18.49 3.22 0.36
C PRO A 766 18.27 4.66 -0.12
N THR A 767 19.03 5.57 0.46
CA THR A 767 18.94 7.01 0.20
C THR A 767 20.05 7.50 -0.72
N ARG A 768 21.17 6.78 -0.78
CA ARG A 768 22.34 7.17 -1.56
C ARG A 768 22.28 6.61 -2.98
N GLU A 769 22.63 7.46 -3.93
CA GLU A 769 22.73 7.07 -5.34
C GLU A 769 23.84 6.04 -5.59
N ASP A 770 24.94 6.11 -4.85
CA ASP A 770 26.08 5.19 -4.99
C ASP A 770 25.88 3.84 -4.27
N ALA A 771 24.75 3.63 -3.57
CA ALA A 771 24.39 2.38 -2.90
C ALA A 771 23.92 1.31 -3.92
N THR A 772 24.80 0.94 -4.84
CA THR A 772 24.54 0.01 -5.96
C THR A 772 25.58 -1.10 -6.06
N GLY A 773 26.59 -1.12 -5.19
CA GLY A 773 27.67 -2.10 -5.22
C GLY A 773 27.30 -3.44 -4.59
N LEU A 774 28.18 -4.43 -4.86
CA LEU A 774 28.17 -5.76 -4.24
C LEU A 774 29.49 -6.00 -3.51
N ARG A 775 29.47 -6.67 -2.35
CA ARG A 775 30.69 -7.11 -1.64
C ARG A 775 30.53 -8.52 -1.11
N LEU A 776 31.62 -9.28 -1.07
CA LEU A 776 31.67 -10.62 -0.51
C LEU A 776 32.75 -10.72 0.55
N THR A 777 32.40 -11.25 1.71
CA THR A 777 33.37 -11.52 2.80
C THR A 777 33.21 -12.94 3.35
N ALA A 778 34.31 -13.46 3.87
CA ALA A 778 34.36 -14.69 4.65
C ALA A 778 35.16 -14.42 5.93
N GLU A 779 34.63 -14.86 7.06
CA GLU A 779 35.19 -14.64 8.39
C GLU A 779 35.45 -15.97 9.10
N GLY A 780 36.37 -15.98 10.07
CA GLY A 780 36.72 -17.16 10.87
C GLY A 780 37.47 -18.29 10.12
N GLY A 781 37.65 -18.15 8.80
CA GLY A 781 38.32 -19.12 7.94
C GLY A 781 38.19 -18.74 6.46
N ALA A 782 38.53 -19.66 5.56
CA ALA A 782 38.43 -19.44 4.12
C ALA A 782 37.15 -20.08 3.56
N ALA A 783 36.51 -19.43 2.59
CA ALA A 783 35.43 -20.03 1.79
C ALA A 783 35.76 -19.98 0.30
N GLN A 784 35.10 -20.83 -0.50
CA GLN A 784 35.27 -20.90 -1.93
C GLN A 784 33.96 -20.61 -2.67
N ILE A 785 34.01 -19.66 -3.62
CA ILE A 785 32.97 -19.47 -4.62
C ILE A 785 33.10 -20.56 -5.68
N VAL A 786 32.21 -21.55 -5.65
CA VAL A 786 32.09 -22.61 -6.66
C VAL A 786 31.61 -21.98 -7.96
N SER A 787 30.55 -21.17 -7.89
CA SER A 787 30.08 -20.31 -8.97
C SER A 787 29.38 -19.07 -8.44
N LEU A 788 29.52 -17.95 -9.14
CA LEU A 788 28.74 -16.74 -8.95
C LEU A 788 28.43 -16.13 -10.31
N ASP A 789 27.16 -15.86 -10.56
CA ASP A 789 26.69 -15.15 -11.73
C ASP A 789 25.81 -13.97 -11.30
N VAL A 790 26.01 -12.82 -11.95
CA VAL A 790 25.25 -11.61 -11.70
C VAL A 790 24.71 -11.10 -13.02
N TRP A 791 23.40 -10.90 -13.11
CA TRP A 791 22.73 -10.30 -14.26
C TRP A 791 22.07 -9.00 -13.87
N ARG A 792 22.16 -7.99 -14.73
CA ARG A 792 21.22 -6.87 -14.71
C ARG A 792 19.85 -7.38 -15.13
N MET A 793 18.81 -7.00 -14.43
CA MET A 793 17.41 -7.31 -14.78
C MET A 793 16.79 -6.21 -15.65
N ASN A 794 15.90 -6.61 -16.55
CA ASN A 794 14.98 -5.72 -17.27
C ASN A 794 13.66 -5.63 -16.49
N GLY A 795 12.87 -4.59 -16.75
CA GLY A 795 11.56 -4.42 -16.13
C GLY A 795 10.50 -5.41 -16.62
N ALA A 796 9.45 -5.58 -15.82
CA ALA A 796 8.26 -6.38 -16.11
C ALA A 796 7.29 -5.69 -17.09
N TYR A 797 7.59 -4.46 -17.49
CA TYR A 797 6.74 -3.64 -18.36
C TYR A 797 7.53 -3.22 -19.60
N ASP A 798 6.83 -2.98 -20.72
CA ASP A 798 7.46 -2.68 -22.02
C ASP A 798 8.33 -1.42 -22.02
N THR A 799 8.09 -0.51 -21.07
CA THR A 799 8.85 0.74 -20.91
C THR A 799 9.93 0.57 -19.85
N ALA A 800 11.20 0.68 -20.26
CA ALA A 800 12.30 0.77 -19.32
C ALA A 800 12.28 2.15 -18.63
N VAL A 801 12.20 2.14 -17.30
CA VAL A 801 12.26 3.35 -16.47
C VAL A 801 13.64 3.43 -15.84
N ALA A 802 14.35 4.53 -16.09
CA ALA A 802 15.56 4.83 -15.32
C ALA A 802 15.12 5.47 -13.99
N PRO A 803 15.54 4.92 -12.82
CA PRO A 803 15.34 5.62 -11.56
C PRO A 803 16.08 6.95 -11.61
N ALA A 804 15.53 7.97 -10.97
CA ALA A 804 16.19 9.25 -10.94
C ALA A 804 17.28 9.28 -9.87
N ALA A 805 18.46 9.72 -10.30
CA ALA A 805 19.59 10.07 -9.45
C ALA A 805 19.28 11.39 -8.72
N TYR A 806 19.20 11.36 -7.39
CA TYR A 806 18.99 12.56 -6.59
C TYR A 806 19.71 12.46 -5.25
N ASP A 807 20.23 13.61 -4.82
CA ASP A 807 20.85 13.82 -3.51
C ASP A 807 19.95 13.29 -2.37
N PRO A 808 20.56 12.92 -1.22
CA PRO A 808 19.82 12.55 -0.02
C PRO A 808 18.74 13.61 0.31
N PRO A 809 17.63 13.21 0.94
CA PRO A 809 16.55 14.13 1.28
C PRO A 809 17.11 15.39 1.95
N ARG A 810 16.62 16.56 1.53
CA ARG A 810 17.01 17.83 2.15
C ARG A 810 16.62 17.80 3.63
N PRO A 811 17.51 18.20 4.56
CA PRO A 811 17.12 18.40 5.95
C PRO A 811 15.98 19.42 6.04
N THR A 812 14.94 19.12 6.81
CA THR A 812 13.89 20.07 7.20
C THR A 812 14.12 20.54 8.64
N ASP A 813 13.63 21.73 8.99
CA ASP A 813 14.08 22.45 10.19
C ASP A 813 13.70 21.80 11.55
N VAL A 814 12.94 20.68 11.56
CA VAL A 814 12.74 19.83 12.75
C VAL A 814 12.55 18.35 12.33
N ASP A 815 13.64 17.69 11.89
CA ASP A 815 13.59 16.35 11.27
C ASP A 815 13.47 15.15 12.24
N ALA A 816 13.78 15.31 13.53
CA ALA A 816 13.84 14.22 14.50
C ALA A 816 13.79 14.76 15.94
N LEU A 817 13.63 13.85 16.91
CA LEU A 817 13.87 14.19 18.30
C LEU A 817 15.36 14.58 18.48
N PRO A 818 15.70 15.80 18.95
CA PRO A 818 17.09 16.21 19.08
C PRO A 818 17.83 15.30 20.06
N ASN A 819 19.04 14.87 19.68
CA ASN A 819 19.92 14.05 20.53
C ASN A 819 19.22 12.80 21.08
N HIS A 820 18.47 12.12 20.22
CA HIS A 820 17.68 10.95 20.57
C HIS A 820 18.50 9.74 21.07
N ASP A 821 19.77 9.70 20.72
CA ASP A 821 20.77 8.65 20.95
C ASP A 821 21.90 9.16 21.85
N PHE A 822 21.78 10.35 22.44
CA PHE A 822 22.80 10.97 23.31
C PHE A 822 24.17 11.20 22.65
N ALA A 823 24.23 11.17 21.32
CA ALA A 823 25.44 11.33 20.51
C ALA A 823 26.23 12.63 20.76
N THR A 824 25.58 13.66 21.32
CA THR A 824 26.27 14.91 21.69
C THR A 824 27.18 14.77 22.90
N GLY A 825 27.12 13.64 23.62
CA GLY A 825 27.86 13.40 24.86
C GLY A 825 27.32 14.18 26.06
N ASP A 826 26.11 14.73 25.95
CA ASP A 826 25.43 15.51 26.97
C ASP A 826 23.89 15.36 26.84
N LEU A 827 23.13 16.04 27.69
CA LEU A 827 21.67 16.02 27.67
C LEU A 827 21.05 17.08 26.74
N THR A 828 21.77 17.58 25.72
CA THR A 828 21.21 18.54 24.75
C THR A 828 19.88 18.03 24.20
N GLY A 829 18.84 18.87 24.15
CA GLY A 829 17.51 18.46 23.68
C GLY A 829 16.64 17.75 24.74
N TRP A 830 17.21 17.41 25.89
CA TRP A 830 16.52 16.85 27.05
C TRP A 830 16.51 17.85 28.22
N THR A 831 15.45 17.80 29.01
CA THR A 831 15.21 18.68 30.17
C THR A 831 15.14 17.82 31.42
N VAL A 832 16.05 18.07 32.37
CA VAL A 832 15.94 17.51 33.73
C VAL A 832 14.76 18.20 34.43
N VAL A 833 13.67 17.46 34.63
CA VAL A 833 12.43 17.96 35.22
C VAL A 833 12.55 18.02 36.74
N SER A 834 13.19 17.03 37.35
CA SER A 834 13.38 16.95 38.80
C SER A 834 14.55 16.04 39.18
N GLY A 835 14.99 16.16 40.44
CA GLY A 835 15.96 15.24 41.04
C GLY A 835 17.42 15.50 40.68
N THR A 836 18.27 14.53 40.97
CA THR A 836 19.73 14.60 40.79
C THR A 836 20.32 13.42 40.01
N THR A 837 19.53 12.43 39.57
CA THR A 837 20.03 11.29 38.78
C THR A 837 20.59 11.72 37.43
N PHE A 838 19.87 12.56 36.69
CA PHE A 838 20.20 12.84 35.29
C PHE A 838 21.01 14.13 35.17
N SER A 839 22.20 14.00 34.60
CA SER A 839 23.09 15.10 34.23
C SER A 839 23.94 14.70 33.02
N ASP A 840 24.68 15.63 32.43
CA ASP A 840 25.62 15.31 31.34
C ASP A 840 26.66 14.27 31.76
N ALA A 841 26.98 14.18 33.06
CA ALA A 841 27.89 13.14 33.57
C ALA A 841 27.33 11.72 33.39
N ASN A 842 26.01 11.55 33.25
CA ASN A 842 25.37 10.24 33.06
C ASN A 842 25.40 9.77 31.61
N VAL A 843 25.77 10.64 30.66
CA VAL A 843 26.02 10.24 29.28
C VAL A 843 27.45 9.71 29.18
N THR A 844 27.60 8.46 28.77
CA THR A 844 28.90 7.76 28.79
C THR A 844 29.14 6.98 27.51
N THR A 845 30.41 6.75 27.17
CA THR A 845 30.85 5.91 26.04
C THR A 845 31.37 4.56 26.52
N ARG A 846 30.93 4.10 27.70
CA ARG A 846 31.42 2.85 28.29
C ARG A 846 30.73 1.69 27.60
N THR A 847 31.52 0.79 27.02
CA THR A 847 30.98 -0.42 26.40
C THR A 847 30.66 -1.54 27.39
N ASP A 848 31.09 -1.42 28.66
CA ASP A 848 30.89 -2.39 29.76
C ASP A 848 30.68 -1.64 31.09
N TRP A 849 29.83 -2.19 31.96
CA TRP A 849 29.44 -1.56 33.24
C TRP A 849 30.43 -1.79 34.39
N GLY A 850 31.52 -2.54 34.19
CA GLY A 850 32.66 -2.66 35.11
C GLY A 850 32.70 -3.94 35.95
N TRP A 851 31.65 -4.77 35.92
CA TRP A 851 31.60 -6.05 36.67
C TRP A 851 31.08 -7.24 35.84
N GLY A 852 31.23 -7.19 34.51
CA GLY A 852 31.28 -8.40 33.68
C GLY A 852 30.25 -8.52 32.56
N GLY A 853 29.96 -7.47 31.78
CA GLY A 853 29.20 -7.62 30.54
C GLY A 853 28.99 -6.31 29.74
N PRO A 854 28.73 -6.43 28.42
CA PRO A 854 28.57 -5.29 27.54
C PRO A 854 27.14 -4.73 27.54
N PHE A 855 26.97 -3.41 27.40
CA PHE A 855 25.66 -2.74 27.37
C PHE A 855 24.83 -3.08 26.13
N TYR A 856 25.45 -3.29 24.96
CA TYR A 856 24.79 -3.36 23.64
C TYR A 856 24.03 -2.08 23.28
N GLN A 857 24.64 -0.94 23.58
CA GLN A 857 24.19 0.39 23.18
C GLN A 857 24.25 0.58 21.65
N SER A 858 23.57 1.61 21.15
CA SER A 858 23.58 1.96 19.73
C SER A 858 24.93 2.56 19.32
N GLU A 859 25.39 2.23 18.12
CA GLU A 859 26.60 2.82 17.53
C GLU A 859 26.24 3.29 16.12
N THR A 860 26.41 4.59 15.86
CA THR A 860 26.12 5.20 14.55
C THR A 860 27.36 5.85 13.97
N PRO A 861 27.42 6.15 12.66
CA PRO A 861 28.52 6.92 12.09
C PRO A 861 28.65 8.34 12.67
N ALA A 862 27.55 8.90 13.18
CA ALA A 862 27.52 10.20 13.86
C ALA A 862 28.03 10.10 15.30
N ASP A 863 27.93 8.92 15.91
CA ASP A 863 28.47 8.60 17.22
C ASP A 863 29.23 7.26 17.22
N PRO A 864 30.48 7.26 16.71
CA PRO A 864 31.29 6.05 16.65
C PRO A 864 31.79 5.59 18.02
N THR A 865 31.54 6.38 19.06
CA THR A 865 31.93 6.09 20.45
C THR A 865 30.79 5.49 21.27
N GLY A 866 29.58 5.44 20.72
CA GLY A 866 28.39 4.85 21.33
C GLY A 866 28.08 5.49 22.67
N HIS A 867 27.78 6.79 22.69
CA HIS A 867 27.24 7.47 23.86
C HIS A 867 25.86 6.90 24.17
N HIS A 868 25.57 6.80 25.46
CA HIS A 868 24.26 6.35 25.95
C HIS A 868 24.03 6.88 27.36
N LEU A 869 22.77 6.93 27.80
CA LEU A 869 22.42 7.40 29.14
C LEU A 869 22.49 6.24 30.15
N TRP A 870 23.50 6.28 31.02
CA TRP A 870 23.69 5.34 32.12
C TRP A 870 23.21 5.94 33.45
N GLY A 871 22.01 5.54 33.87
CA GLY A 871 21.35 6.06 35.07
C GLY A 871 22.11 5.77 36.36
N PHE A 872 22.86 4.66 36.42
CA PHE A 872 23.62 4.30 37.62
C PHE A 872 24.83 5.19 37.91
N ASN A 873 25.47 5.80 36.90
CA ASN A 873 26.88 6.28 36.97
C ASN A 873 27.39 6.54 38.42
N PRO A 874 28.35 5.75 38.94
CA PRO A 874 28.74 5.79 40.35
C PRO A 874 29.38 7.13 40.74
N ASP A 875 29.95 7.85 39.77
CA ASP A 875 30.55 9.18 39.97
C ASP A 875 29.49 10.30 39.97
N ALA A 876 28.25 9.98 39.58
CA ALA A 876 27.11 10.90 39.46
C ALA A 876 25.90 10.51 40.34
N GLY A 877 26.14 9.77 41.43
CA GLY A 877 25.13 9.53 42.47
C GLY A 877 24.71 8.09 42.68
N GLY A 878 25.00 7.18 41.74
CA GLY A 878 24.68 5.76 41.94
C GLY A 878 23.18 5.46 41.93
N ASP A 879 22.88 4.24 42.33
CA ASP A 879 21.57 3.70 42.75
C ASP A 879 20.82 4.48 43.85
N ALA A 880 21.38 5.59 44.36
CA ALA A 880 20.79 6.40 45.41
C ALA A 880 20.19 7.71 44.89
N ALA A 881 20.53 8.11 43.67
CA ALA A 881 19.96 9.30 43.04
C ALA A 881 18.56 8.98 42.49
N THR A 882 17.67 9.98 42.51
CA THR A 882 16.38 9.91 41.82
C THR A 882 16.18 11.16 40.97
N GLY A 883 15.36 11.09 39.91
CA GLY A 883 15.00 12.21 39.06
C GLY A 883 14.12 11.85 37.87
N VAL A 884 13.73 12.88 37.13
CA VAL A 884 12.94 12.75 35.90
C VAL A 884 13.60 13.54 34.78
N LEU A 885 13.76 12.92 33.62
CA LEU A 885 14.29 13.52 32.40
C LEU A 885 13.19 13.53 31.32
N ARG A 886 13.12 14.59 30.52
CA ARG A 886 12.11 14.75 29.48
C ARG A 886 12.72 15.19 28.16
N SER A 887 12.34 14.58 27.05
CA SER A 887 12.77 14.99 25.72
C SER A 887 12.10 16.29 25.26
N ALA A 888 12.54 16.83 24.11
CA ALA A 888 11.77 17.85 23.39
C ALA A 888 10.37 17.33 23.02
N THR A 889 9.40 18.25 22.87
CA THR A 889 8.06 17.91 22.37
C THR A 889 8.04 17.91 20.86
N VAL A 890 7.59 16.82 20.26
CA VAL A 890 7.44 16.65 18.80
C VAL A 890 5.99 16.33 18.45
N VAL A 891 5.61 16.48 17.19
CA VAL A 891 4.33 15.97 16.67
C VAL A 891 4.58 14.57 16.16
N LEU A 892 3.91 13.56 16.75
CA LEU A 892 4.05 12.18 16.34
C LEU A 892 3.64 12.06 14.87
N GLY A 893 4.54 11.55 14.03
CA GLY A 893 4.32 11.32 12.61
C GLY A 893 4.63 9.88 12.23
N GLY A 894 5.05 9.68 10.98
CA GLY A 894 5.42 8.37 10.46
C GLY A 894 4.31 7.32 10.63
N ASP A 895 4.67 6.16 11.15
CA ASP A 895 3.77 5.05 11.45
C ASP A 895 3.27 5.04 12.91
N GLY A 896 3.60 6.10 13.67
CA GLY A 896 3.29 6.20 15.08
C GLY A 896 4.01 5.17 15.97
N VAL A 897 4.96 4.40 15.45
CA VAL A 897 5.72 3.44 16.26
C VAL A 897 6.92 4.14 16.86
N VAL A 898 6.95 4.21 18.19
CA VAL A 898 8.10 4.73 18.94
C VAL A 898 8.87 3.55 19.49
N ASP A 899 10.18 3.50 19.28
CA ASP A 899 11.03 2.48 19.86
C ASP A 899 12.24 3.09 20.55
N LEU A 900 12.76 2.40 21.55
CA LEU A 900 13.94 2.83 22.30
C LEU A 900 14.67 1.64 22.92
N LEU A 901 15.93 1.81 23.26
CA LEU A 901 16.67 0.87 24.09
C LEU A 901 16.45 1.21 25.56
N VAL A 902 16.10 0.20 26.36
CA VAL A 902 15.93 0.33 27.82
C VAL A 902 16.64 -0.80 28.57
N SER A 903 17.24 -0.47 29.71
CA SER A 903 17.78 -1.43 30.68
C SER A 903 17.73 -0.85 32.10
N GLY A 904 18.33 -1.53 33.08
CA GLY A 904 18.34 -1.13 34.49
C GLY A 904 17.32 -1.91 35.33
N GLY A 905 16.84 -1.30 36.41
CA GLY A 905 15.90 -1.90 37.35
C GLY A 905 14.53 -2.22 36.75
N ASN A 906 13.86 -3.21 37.35
CA ASN A 906 12.54 -3.69 36.93
C ASN A 906 11.48 -3.22 37.93
N ASP A 907 11.12 -1.94 37.84
CA ASP A 907 10.08 -1.32 38.65
C ASP A 907 9.23 -0.42 37.74
N PRO A 908 8.15 -0.93 37.13
CA PRO A 908 7.37 -0.17 36.16
C PRO A 908 6.64 1.05 36.75
N ASP A 909 6.59 1.18 38.08
CA ASP A 909 5.93 2.30 38.75
C ASP A 909 6.90 3.42 39.10
N ARG A 910 8.20 3.11 39.28
CA ARG A 910 9.22 4.09 39.71
C ARG A 910 10.43 4.19 38.79
N LEU A 911 10.66 3.22 37.92
CA LEU A 911 11.78 3.15 36.97
C LEU A 911 11.22 2.87 35.58
N TYR A 912 10.96 3.88 34.76
CA TYR A 912 10.39 3.64 33.42
C TYR A 912 10.74 4.73 32.42
N ALA A 913 10.69 4.36 31.14
CA ALA A 913 10.56 5.32 30.06
C ALA A 913 9.16 5.26 29.48
N ALA A 914 8.57 6.42 29.25
CA ALA A 914 7.20 6.60 28.82
C ALA A 914 7.11 7.56 27.63
N VAL A 915 6.17 7.29 26.73
CA VAL A 915 5.71 8.29 25.75
C VAL A 915 4.48 8.97 26.34
N VAL A 916 4.52 10.29 26.44
CA VAL A 916 3.51 11.10 27.12
C VAL A 916 2.93 12.12 26.16
N ARG A 917 1.60 12.24 26.15
CA ARG A 917 0.91 13.28 25.38
C ARG A 917 1.12 14.65 26.02
N ALA A 918 1.61 15.61 25.24
CA ALA A 918 1.98 16.93 25.74
C ALA A 918 0.77 17.79 26.16
N GLY A 919 -0.42 17.54 25.60
CA GLY A 919 -1.62 18.36 25.86
C GLY A 919 -2.25 18.14 27.23
N ASP A 920 -2.17 16.93 27.78
CA ASP A 920 -2.84 16.53 29.03
C ASP A 920 -1.93 15.76 30.01
N GLY A 921 -0.69 15.45 29.63
CA GLY A 921 0.25 14.68 30.45
C GLY A 921 -0.09 13.19 30.56
N LYS A 922 -0.98 12.67 29.71
CA LYS A 922 -1.37 11.25 29.73
C LYS A 922 -0.21 10.39 29.22
N VAL A 923 0.21 9.41 30.03
CA VAL A 923 1.11 8.33 29.60
C VAL A 923 0.38 7.47 28.57
N LEU A 924 0.90 7.43 27.35
CA LEU A 924 0.34 6.65 26.24
C LEU A 924 0.89 5.23 26.24
N ALA A 925 2.19 5.07 26.50
CA ALA A 925 2.85 3.79 26.70
C ALA A 925 4.07 3.98 27.62
N LYS A 926 4.46 2.92 28.35
CA LYS A 926 5.66 2.90 29.18
C LYS A 926 6.26 1.52 29.30
N GLU A 927 7.57 1.44 29.51
CA GLU A 927 8.33 0.21 29.75
C GLU A 927 9.44 0.42 30.80
N THR A 928 9.90 -0.67 31.40
CA THR A 928 10.96 -0.68 32.44
C THR A 928 12.10 -1.64 32.08
N GLY A 929 13.18 -1.61 32.87
CA GLY A 929 14.29 -2.55 32.76
C GLY A 929 13.95 -3.96 33.25
N ARG A 930 14.94 -4.86 33.23
CA ARG A 930 14.76 -6.28 33.64
C ARG A 930 15.69 -6.72 34.77
N GLY A 931 16.30 -5.78 35.49
CA GLY A 931 17.38 -6.07 36.44
C GLY A 931 18.64 -6.53 35.70
N THR A 932 18.94 -5.86 34.58
CA THR A 932 20.12 -6.08 33.74
C THR A 932 20.57 -4.75 33.16
N GLU A 933 21.89 -4.57 32.98
CA GLU A 933 22.48 -3.42 32.31
C GLU A 933 22.47 -3.58 30.78
N GLN A 934 22.12 -4.77 30.26
CA GLN A 934 22.02 -5.01 28.82
C GLN A 934 20.76 -4.34 28.26
N TYR A 935 20.96 -3.48 27.26
CA TYR A 935 19.88 -2.84 26.54
C TYR A 935 19.00 -3.85 25.79
N ARG A 936 17.71 -3.58 25.84
CA ARG A 936 16.68 -4.25 25.04
C ARG A 936 15.89 -3.21 24.29
N ARG A 937 15.63 -3.48 23.01
CA ARG A 937 14.65 -2.72 22.24
C ARG A 937 13.24 -2.93 22.78
N VAL A 938 12.57 -1.86 23.12
CA VAL A 938 11.12 -1.81 23.36
C VAL A 938 10.46 -1.05 22.23
N VAL A 939 9.25 -1.47 21.85
CA VAL A 939 8.49 -0.91 20.73
C VAL A 939 7.09 -0.59 21.23
N PHE A 940 6.67 0.65 21.03
CA PHE A 940 5.34 1.16 21.34
C PHE A 940 4.60 1.43 20.04
N ASP A 941 3.47 0.76 19.83
CA ASP A 941 2.56 1.11 18.74
C ASP A 941 1.62 2.23 19.20
N LEU A 942 1.86 3.44 18.69
CA LEU A 942 1.06 4.63 18.97
C LEU A 942 0.43 5.16 17.68
N ALA A 943 0.15 4.29 16.69
CA ALA A 943 -0.48 4.69 15.42
C ALA A 943 -1.79 5.47 15.62
N ALA A 944 -2.57 5.13 16.66
CA ALA A 944 -3.80 5.83 17.03
C ALA A 944 -3.59 7.29 17.51
N HIS A 945 -2.34 7.68 17.75
CA HIS A 945 -1.93 8.99 18.26
C HIS A 945 -1.12 9.80 17.25
N ILE A 946 -1.02 9.35 15.99
CA ILE A 946 -0.37 10.13 14.92
C ILE A 946 -1.05 11.50 14.81
N GLY A 947 -0.25 12.54 14.70
CA GLY A 947 -0.68 13.95 14.70
C GLY A 947 -0.81 14.58 16.09
N GLU A 948 -0.74 13.80 17.18
CA GLU A 948 -0.69 14.34 18.53
C GLU A 948 0.71 14.86 18.89
N ARG A 949 0.78 15.86 19.79
CA ARG A 949 2.04 16.33 20.36
C ARG A 949 2.46 15.41 21.51
N ILE A 950 3.68 14.89 21.47
CA ILE A 950 4.22 13.96 22.47
C ILE A 950 5.62 14.36 22.94
N TYR A 951 6.06 13.79 24.06
CA TYR A 951 7.46 13.76 24.49
C TYR A 951 7.78 12.41 25.16
N VAL A 952 9.06 12.06 25.24
CA VAL A 952 9.55 10.91 26.00
C VAL A 952 9.95 11.37 27.40
N GLU A 953 9.52 10.63 28.42
CA GLU A 953 9.82 10.89 29.82
C GLU A 953 10.52 9.68 30.43
N VAL A 954 11.67 9.89 31.06
CA VAL A 954 12.46 8.87 31.76
C VAL A 954 12.38 9.16 33.24
N VAL A 955 11.89 8.21 34.01
CA VAL A 955 11.60 8.34 35.44
C VAL A 955 12.47 7.38 36.21
N ASP A 956 13.18 7.93 37.20
CA ASP A 956 13.99 7.21 38.18
C ASP A 956 13.63 7.67 39.60
N GLU A 957 12.75 6.95 40.27
CA GLU A 957 12.27 7.29 41.63
C GLU A 957 12.55 6.16 42.65
N ALA A 958 13.38 5.19 42.29
CA ALA A 958 13.72 4.08 43.17
C ALA A 958 15.15 4.22 43.70
N ALA A 959 15.33 4.07 45.01
CA ALA A 959 16.65 4.00 45.64
C ALA A 959 16.94 2.58 46.15
N GLY A 960 18.17 2.10 46.00
CA GLY A 960 18.61 0.76 46.41
C GLY A 960 19.23 -0.03 45.25
N GLY A 961 19.57 -1.30 45.45
CA GLY A 961 20.16 -2.10 44.37
C GLY A 961 19.22 -2.16 43.15
N TRP A 962 19.73 -1.79 41.97
CA TRP A 962 18.94 -1.56 40.74
C TRP A 962 18.02 -0.34 40.77
N GLY A 963 18.30 0.64 41.62
CA GLY A 963 17.62 1.93 41.69
C GLY A 963 18.09 2.87 40.58
N HIS A 964 18.00 2.42 39.33
CA HIS A 964 18.32 3.23 38.17
C HIS A 964 17.62 2.71 36.90
N ILE A 965 17.48 3.58 35.90
CA ILE A 965 17.06 3.21 34.55
C ILE A 965 18.05 3.76 33.51
N ASN A 966 18.31 2.96 32.48
CA ASN A 966 19.15 3.37 31.36
C ASN A 966 18.30 3.48 30.09
N ILE A 967 18.62 4.46 29.25
CA ILE A 967 17.94 4.70 27.98
C ILE A 967 18.97 4.97 26.89
N ASP A 968 18.66 4.55 25.67
CA ASP A 968 19.43 4.86 24.48
C ASP A 968 18.55 4.78 23.21
N ASP A 969 19.02 5.34 22.10
CA ASP A 969 18.47 5.19 20.73
C ASP A 969 16.95 5.40 20.64
N VAL A 970 16.47 6.56 21.08
CA VAL A 970 15.03 6.89 21.20
C VAL A 970 14.44 7.31 19.85
N ASN A 971 13.91 6.37 19.10
CA ASN A 971 13.34 6.60 17.79
C ASN A 971 11.87 7.05 17.89
N VAL A 972 11.63 8.32 17.59
CA VAL A 972 10.28 8.89 17.49
C VAL A 972 10.05 9.37 16.07
N PRO A 973 9.07 8.82 15.33
CA PRO A 973 8.74 9.35 14.02
C PRO A 973 8.11 10.73 14.16
N VAL A 974 8.64 11.73 13.46
CA VAL A 974 8.20 13.13 13.56
C VAL A 974 7.43 13.53 12.30
N ARG A 975 6.27 14.17 12.47
CA ARG A 975 5.49 14.70 11.34
C ARG A 975 6.21 15.90 10.74
N ARG A 976 6.68 15.78 9.49
CA ARG A 976 7.29 16.88 8.72
C ARG A 976 6.18 17.74 8.09
N THR A 977 6.20 19.05 8.34
CA THR A 977 5.20 20.02 7.85
C THR A 977 5.50 20.52 6.46
#